data_AF-A0A3C0I964-F1
#
_entry.id   AF-A0A3C0I964-F1
#
_cell.length_a   1.000
_cell.length_b   1.000
_cell.length_c   1.000
_cell.angle_alpha   90.00
_cell.angle_beta   90.00
_cell.angle_gamma   90.00
#
_symmetry.space_group_name_H-M   'P 1'
#
loop_
_entity.id
_entity.type
_entity.pdbx_description
1 polymer ?
#
loop_
_entity_poly.entity_id
_entity_poly.type
_entity_poly.pdbx_seq_one_letter_code
_entity_poly.pdbx_strand_id
1 'polypeptide(L)'
;MKSLFGNLSAIWKQILGLSIIILVASALGLGIITWQFYALQARENIIEKQLLRNDFYGGELIRFLNETIYYNQRFRQTADNLLLEKSQSIWNNKAMPYMDSLSKSSRQEESLTAEQEKRLQKIRQDFSLLETILEGLKRETDEKTQAQEFELQIVYQRLNRNLELFLEANQIDIRLNLSHNRARLQTIYLIFIVFVVVITLIGFFYVIRILNGLQKGTSMVTQALQAVAQGEVPDPLPVKFDEVENLVLSANAVLDNLEQLKKLAKEVSQGNYDTHLRVFDDKGELGEALAAMRSNLEHITTENEERNWINEGLAMFAEILRGDTDDTQAFYDEIISNLVTYLGVNQGGFFVVESQSDAAVLRLVSTFAFNHKKYIQKEVGLGEGLVGRAWREKDSIYLTEIPEDYVEISSGLGSAKPNSILIFPLISENKVYGVIELASFEPLEDYKQDLVKRLSESIAVTIARAQIDTRDKVILENSKVMSKQLKEQEYLIRQNLQEITQIRQNLMLTQVDLETRLRALNESFCMTEMDTQGRYLLINRLMCETVGYAESEILGKHYTILLREKAKTVVDTWQSIVNTGLSVRGEFIRYRKNGEKIWFYEIVYPLIDAEGKVQKVYSIGFDITKQKQQEFELKRRLAVLQTKS
;
A
#
# COMPACT_ATOMS: atom_id res chain seq x y z
N MET A 1 22.70 23.37 -22.74
CA MET A 1 23.13 24.73 -23.17
C MET A 1 24.64 24.89 -23.32
N LYS A 2 25.49 24.60 -22.32
CA LYS A 2 26.96 24.75 -22.44
C LYS A 2 27.61 23.92 -23.57
N SER A 3 27.18 22.68 -23.81
CA SER A 3 27.69 21.85 -24.93
C SER A 3 27.22 22.33 -26.31
N LEU A 4 25.96 22.79 -26.39
CA LEU A 4 25.38 23.45 -27.56
C LEU A 4 26.16 24.71 -27.94
N PHE A 5 26.49 25.57 -26.96
CA PHE A 5 27.37 26.72 -27.17
C PHE A 5 28.81 26.32 -27.51
N GLY A 6 29.31 25.18 -27.01
CA GLY A 6 30.62 24.63 -27.37
C GLY A 6 30.69 24.16 -28.83
N ASN A 7 29.68 23.43 -29.31
CA ASN A 7 29.59 23.00 -30.71
C ASN A 7 29.33 24.18 -31.65
N LEU A 8 28.44 25.12 -31.28
CA LEU A 8 28.27 26.37 -32.02
C LEU A 8 29.59 27.15 -32.07
N SER A 9 30.33 27.24 -30.96
CA SER A 9 31.66 27.89 -30.93
C SER A 9 32.66 27.18 -31.84
N ALA A 10 32.67 25.84 -31.87
CA ALA A 10 33.56 25.07 -32.74
C ALA A 10 33.22 25.24 -34.22
N ILE A 11 31.92 25.23 -34.57
CA ILE A 11 31.42 25.50 -35.92
C ILE A 11 31.73 26.94 -36.32
N TRP A 12 31.49 27.92 -35.44
CA TRP A 12 31.86 29.31 -35.67
C TRP A 12 33.37 29.45 -35.84
N LYS A 13 34.21 28.77 -35.07
CA LYS A 13 35.68 28.77 -35.23
C LYS A 13 36.12 28.14 -36.55
N GLN A 14 35.48 27.06 -36.99
CA GLN A 14 35.77 26.45 -38.30
C GLN A 14 35.35 27.37 -39.45
N ILE A 15 34.15 27.95 -39.38
CA ILE A 15 33.66 28.91 -40.37
C ILE A 15 34.55 30.15 -40.38
N LEU A 16 34.91 30.70 -39.22
CA LEU A 16 35.83 31.85 -39.12
C LEU A 16 37.21 31.48 -39.68
N GLY A 17 37.73 30.29 -39.37
CA GLY A 17 39.02 29.80 -39.86
C GLY A 17 39.03 29.67 -41.38
N LEU A 18 38.01 29.05 -41.98
CA LEU A 18 37.83 28.96 -43.42
C LEU A 18 37.67 30.34 -44.07
N SER A 19 36.90 31.23 -43.45
CA SER A 19 36.71 32.61 -43.92
C SER A 19 38.02 33.38 -43.92
N ILE A 20 38.82 33.26 -42.85
CA ILE A 20 40.13 33.88 -42.74
C ILE A 20 41.10 33.31 -43.78
N ILE A 21 41.11 32.00 -43.99
CA ILE A 21 41.95 31.35 -45.02
C ILE A 21 41.57 31.85 -46.42
N ILE A 22 40.27 31.92 -46.73
CA ILE A 22 39.79 32.45 -48.02
C ILE A 22 40.17 33.91 -48.18
N LEU A 23 40.04 34.73 -47.13
CA LEU A 23 40.33 36.16 -47.17
C LEU A 23 41.84 36.43 -47.31
N VAL A 24 42.68 35.66 -46.61
CA VAL A 24 44.15 35.72 -46.73
C VAL A 24 44.61 35.23 -48.10
N ALA A 25 44.07 34.12 -48.61
CA ALA A 25 44.40 33.62 -49.95
C ALA A 25 43.97 34.60 -51.04
N SER A 26 42.81 35.24 -50.89
CA SER A 26 42.32 36.27 -51.81
C SER A 26 43.20 37.52 -51.78
N ALA A 27 43.62 37.96 -50.59
CA ALA A 27 44.51 39.11 -50.43
C ALA A 27 45.91 38.85 -51.00
N LEU A 28 46.48 37.65 -50.78
CA LEU A 28 47.76 37.24 -51.38
C LEU A 28 47.66 37.14 -52.91
N GLY A 29 46.57 36.57 -53.43
CA GLY A 29 46.31 36.51 -54.87
C GLY A 29 46.19 37.89 -55.51
N LEU A 30 45.45 38.81 -54.88
CA LEU A 30 45.37 40.22 -55.30
C LEU A 30 46.75 40.89 -55.27
N GLY A 31 47.55 40.64 -54.22
CA GLY A 31 48.92 41.15 -54.10
C GLY A 31 49.84 40.69 -55.24
N ILE A 32 49.78 39.41 -55.61
CA ILE A 32 50.59 38.85 -56.71
C ILE A 32 50.15 39.44 -58.06
N ILE A 33 48.84 39.54 -58.31
CA ILE A 33 48.31 40.08 -59.56
C ILE A 33 48.60 41.57 -59.70
N THR A 34 48.44 42.33 -58.63
CA THR A 34 48.80 43.76 -58.63
C THR A 34 50.29 43.96 -58.85
N TRP A 35 51.15 43.16 -58.21
CA TRP A 35 52.59 43.22 -58.45
C TRP A 35 52.96 42.90 -59.91
N GLN A 36 52.39 41.83 -60.49
CA GLN A 36 52.60 41.50 -61.89
C GLN A 36 52.07 42.57 -62.85
N PHE A 37 50.91 43.16 -62.53
CA PHE A 37 50.34 44.29 -63.28
C PHE A 37 51.29 45.50 -63.28
N TYR A 38 51.78 45.90 -62.10
CA TYR A 38 52.75 46.99 -61.98
C TYR A 38 54.07 46.68 -62.70
N ALA A 39 54.56 45.43 -62.62
CA ALA A 39 55.78 45.01 -63.31
C ALA A 39 55.63 45.06 -64.84
N LEU A 40 54.49 44.59 -65.38
CA LEU A 40 54.16 44.66 -66.81
C LEU A 40 54.03 46.11 -67.28
N GLN A 41 53.30 46.94 -66.52
CA GLN A 41 53.09 48.36 -66.84
C GLN A 41 54.39 49.16 -66.77
N ALA A 42 55.28 48.84 -65.83
CA ALA A 42 56.61 49.45 -65.75
C ALA A 42 57.45 49.10 -66.99
N ARG A 43 57.46 47.84 -67.42
CA ARG A 43 58.17 47.40 -68.63
C ARG A 43 57.61 48.04 -69.90
N GLU A 44 56.29 48.16 -70.00
CA GLU A 44 55.58 48.81 -71.11
C GLU A 44 55.93 50.30 -71.21
N ASN A 45 55.88 51.03 -70.09
CA ASN A 45 56.23 52.46 -70.05
C ASN A 45 57.68 52.73 -70.45
N ILE A 46 58.61 51.82 -70.17
CA ILE A 46 60.02 51.95 -70.55
C ILE A 46 60.15 51.80 -72.08
N ILE A 47 59.54 50.77 -72.66
CA ILE A 47 59.56 50.48 -74.11
C ILE A 47 58.86 51.59 -74.90
N GLU A 48 57.70 52.04 -74.46
CA GLU A 48 56.93 53.12 -75.11
C GLU A 48 57.72 54.44 -75.12
N LYS A 49 58.30 54.84 -73.98
CA LYS A 49 59.13 56.05 -73.90
C LYS A 49 60.36 55.98 -74.82
N GLN A 50 60.95 54.79 -74.98
CA GLN A 50 62.11 54.60 -75.84
C GLN A 50 61.74 54.73 -77.32
N LEU A 51 60.67 54.05 -77.76
CA LEU A 51 60.23 54.08 -79.15
C LEU A 51 59.70 55.48 -79.53
N LEU A 52 59.03 56.19 -78.62
CA LEU A 52 58.65 57.59 -78.80
C LEU A 52 59.86 58.53 -78.91
N ARG A 53 60.95 58.27 -78.17
CA ARG A 53 62.20 59.03 -78.32
C ARG A 53 62.84 58.77 -79.69
N ASN A 54 62.87 57.53 -80.15
CA ASN A 54 63.39 57.19 -81.48
C ASN A 54 62.57 57.87 -82.58
N ASP A 55 61.25 57.88 -82.46
CA ASP A 55 60.33 58.59 -83.35
C ASP A 55 60.59 60.11 -83.35
N PHE A 56 60.74 60.70 -82.18
CA PHE A 56 61.04 62.13 -82.03
C PHE A 56 62.40 62.48 -82.65
N TYR A 57 63.46 61.76 -82.29
CA TYR A 57 64.80 62.04 -82.80
C TYR A 57 64.90 61.77 -84.31
N GLY A 58 64.29 60.69 -84.81
CA GLY A 58 64.27 60.37 -86.22
C GLY A 58 63.44 61.36 -87.05
N GLY A 59 62.27 61.78 -86.57
CA GLY A 59 61.43 62.77 -87.26
C GLY A 59 62.09 64.15 -87.35
N GLU A 60 62.69 64.62 -86.25
CA GLU A 60 63.46 65.87 -86.24
C GLU A 60 64.73 65.77 -87.10
N LEU A 61 65.38 64.60 -87.12
CA LEU A 61 66.51 64.34 -88.01
C LEU A 61 66.10 64.45 -89.49
N ILE A 62 64.98 63.85 -89.90
CA ILE A 62 64.41 64.03 -91.25
C ILE A 62 64.22 65.52 -91.56
N ARG A 63 63.62 66.27 -90.63
CA ARG A 63 63.36 67.70 -90.81
C ARG A 63 64.64 68.50 -91.02
N PHE A 64 65.66 68.29 -90.18
CA PHE A 64 66.92 69.02 -90.31
C PHE A 64 67.73 68.58 -91.53
N LEU A 65 67.68 67.32 -91.94
CA LEU A 65 68.30 66.87 -93.17
C LEU A 65 67.66 67.55 -94.40
N ASN A 66 66.32 67.63 -94.44
CA ASN A 66 65.60 68.39 -95.46
C ASN A 66 66.04 69.86 -95.50
N GLU A 67 66.08 70.53 -94.33
CA GLU A 67 66.51 71.93 -94.23
C GLU A 67 67.96 72.13 -94.68
N THR A 68 68.90 71.28 -94.23
CA THR A 68 70.32 71.33 -94.62
C THR A 68 70.47 71.25 -96.13
N ILE A 69 69.78 70.31 -96.77
CA ILE A 69 69.89 70.09 -98.21
C ILE A 69 69.19 71.20 -99.00
N TYR A 70 68.02 71.64 -98.56
CA TYR A 70 67.33 72.78 -99.16
C TYR A 70 68.22 74.02 -99.19
N TYR A 71 68.85 74.37 -98.07
CA TYR A 71 69.74 75.53 -98.02
C TYR A 71 71.02 75.30 -98.82
N ASN A 72 71.54 74.07 -98.89
CA ASN A 72 72.70 73.74 -99.72
C ASN A 72 72.39 73.90 -101.22
N GLN A 73 71.25 73.38 -101.69
CA GLN A 73 70.79 73.53 -103.08
C GLN A 73 70.52 75.00 -103.42
N ARG A 74 69.86 75.74 -102.53
CA ARG A 74 69.56 77.16 -102.75
C ARG A 74 70.83 78.00 -102.77
N PHE A 75 71.79 77.72 -101.89
CA PHE A 75 73.13 78.32 -101.95
C PHE A 75 73.77 78.12 -103.32
N ARG A 76 73.71 76.90 -103.89
CA ARG A 76 74.29 76.62 -105.21
C ARG A 76 73.64 77.42 -106.34
N GLN A 77 72.34 77.67 -106.25
CA GLN A 77 71.62 78.47 -107.24
C GLN A 77 71.93 79.97 -107.16
N THR A 78 72.15 80.50 -105.95
CA THR A 78 72.28 81.95 -105.73
C THR A 78 73.70 82.41 -105.40
N ALA A 79 74.61 81.49 -105.11
CA ALA A 79 75.95 81.73 -104.58
C ALA A 79 75.99 82.56 -103.28
N ASP A 80 74.89 82.58 -102.51
CA ASP A 80 74.78 83.35 -101.26
C ASP A 80 75.41 82.60 -100.07
N ASN A 81 76.63 82.97 -99.70
CA ASN A 81 77.38 82.35 -98.60
C ASN A 81 76.60 82.28 -97.27
N LEU A 82 75.63 83.17 -97.03
CA LEU A 82 74.79 83.12 -95.84
C LEU A 82 73.92 81.84 -95.80
N LEU A 83 73.48 81.33 -96.95
CA LEU A 83 72.74 80.07 -97.07
C LEU A 83 73.62 78.86 -96.82
N LEU A 84 74.89 78.91 -97.22
CA LEU A 84 75.87 77.86 -96.92
C LEU A 84 76.17 77.79 -95.42
N GLU A 85 76.44 78.94 -94.79
CA GLU A 85 76.63 79.02 -93.34
C GLU A 85 75.39 78.52 -92.57
N LYS A 86 74.19 78.84 -93.06
CA LYS A 86 72.93 78.36 -92.48
C LYS A 86 72.78 76.84 -92.63
N SER A 87 73.07 76.27 -93.80
CA SER A 87 73.07 74.82 -94.04
C SER A 87 74.06 74.10 -93.10
N GLN A 88 75.28 74.62 -92.97
CA GLN A 88 76.31 74.06 -92.09
C GLN A 88 75.94 74.18 -90.62
N SER A 89 75.35 75.30 -90.20
CA SER A 89 74.86 75.50 -88.84
C SER A 89 73.76 74.49 -88.50
N ILE A 90 72.81 74.26 -89.42
CA ILE A 90 71.74 73.27 -89.23
C ILE A 90 72.33 71.85 -89.18
N TRP A 91 73.32 71.53 -90.02
CA TRP A 91 73.99 70.23 -90.00
C TRP A 91 74.73 69.98 -88.68
N ASN A 92 75.63 70.88 -88.30
CA ASN A 92 76.50 70.72 -87.13
C ASN A 92 75.75 70.84 -85.80
N ASN A 93 74.84 71.82 -85.69
CA ASN A 93 74.18 72.13 -84.43
C ASN A 93 72.84 71.40 -84.26
N LYS A 94 72.28 70.81 -85.33
CA LYS A 94 71.00 70.10 -85.26
C LYS A 94 71.09 68.67 -85.80
N ALA A 95 71.37 68.46 -87.09
CA ALA A 95 71.32 67.12 -87.68
C ALA A 95 72.29 66.12 -87.00
N MET A 96 73.54 66.52 -86.76
CA MET A 96 74.55 65.70 -86.08
C MET A 96 74.14 65.30 -84.64
N PRO A 97 73.77 66.25 -83.75
CA PRO A 97 73.28 65.91 -82.41
C PRO A 97 72.05 65.00 -82.39
N TYR A 98 71.11 65.19 -83.33
CA TYR A 98 69.90 64.37 -83.41
C TYR A 98 70.19 62.95 -83.93
N MET A 99 71.14 62.80 -84.85
CA MET A 99 71.62 61.48 -85.27
C MET A 99 72.32 60.74 -84.13
N ASP A 100 73.21 61.41 -83.37
CA ASP A 100 73.86 60.79 -82.22
C ASP A 100 72.83 60.41 -81.14
N SER A 101 71.84 61.28 -80.88
CA SER A 101 70.75 61.02 -79.94
C SER A 101 69.90 59.80 -80.34
N LEU A 102 69.50 59.71 -81.62
CA LEU A 102 68.81 58.55 -82.18
C LEU A 102 69.65 57.28 -82.04
N SER A 103 70.97 57.41 -82.26
CA SER A 103 71.91 56.30 -82.20
C SER A 103 72.11 55.77 -80.78
N LYS A 104 72.08 56.66 -79.78
CA LYS A 104 72.20 56.36 -78.35
C LYS A 104 70.90 55.79 -77.79
N SER A 105 69.75 56.39 -78.11
CA SER A 105 68.44 55.89 -77.67
C SER A 105 68.13 54.49 -78.24
N SER A 106 68.67 54.18 -79.41
CA SER A 106 68.55 52.88 -80.05
C SER A 106 69.55 51.82 -79.56
N ARG A 107 70.60 52.20 -78.80
CA ARG A 107 71.63 51.29 -78.25
C ARG A 107 71.39 50.89 -76.79
N GLN A 108 70.51 51.59 -76.06
CA GLN A 108 70.49 51.53 -74.60
C GLN A 108 69.90 50.26 -73.97
N GLU A 109 69.08 49.42 -74.63
CA GLU A 109 68.73 48.04 -74.19
C GLU A 109 67.66 47.36 -75.09
N GLU A 110 67.45 46.04 -74.87
CA GLU A 110 66.62 45.00 -75.54
C GLU A 110 65.88 45.34 -76.86
N SER A 111 66.53 44.86 -77.92
CA SER A 111 66.07 44.49 -79.27
C SER A 111 65.22 45.50 -80.04
N LEU A 112 65.92 46.42 -80.72
CA LEU A 112 65.57 46.59 -82.13
C LEU A 112 65.48 45.20 -82.77
N THR A 113 64.43 44.95 -83.53
CA THR A 113 64.37 43.77 -84.38
C THR A 113 65.60 43.72 -85.28
N ALA A 114 66.04 42.53 -85.69
CA ALA A 114 67.20 42.38 -86.57
C ALA A 114 67.08 43.25 -87.85
N GLU A 115 65.86 43.49 -88.31
CA GLU A 115 65.56 44.36 -89.45
C GLU A 115 65.71 45.87 -89.10
N GLN A 116 65.28 46.32 -87.91
CA GLN A 116 65.48 47.69 -87.44
C GLN A 116 66.97 47.99 -87.18
N GLU A 117 67.71 47.03 -86.62
CA GLU A 117 69.15 47.19 -86.37
C GLU A 117 69.92 47.31 -87.70
N LYS A 118 69.59 46.46 -88.67
CA LYS A 118 70.13 46.52 -90.03
C LYS A 118 69.83 47.86 -90.71
N ARG A 119 68.62 48.39 -90.54
CA ARG A 119 68.23 49.72 -91.06
C ARG A 119 68.98 50.85 -90.37
N LEU A 120 69.10 50.82 -89.04
CA LEU A 120 69.86 51.81 -88.28
C LEU A 120 71.33 51.83 -88.68
N GLN A 121 71.93 50.67 -88.93
CA GLN A 121 73.30 50.59 -89.45
C GLN A 121 73.43 51.26 -90.83
N LYS A 122 72.45 51.03 -91.72
CA LYS A 122 72.42 51.65 -93.04
C LYS A 122 72.22 53.17 -92.96
N ILE A 123 71.36 53.65 -92.07
CA ILE A 123 71.18 55.08 -91.76
C ILE A 123 72.51 55.68 -91.29
N ARG A 124 73.25 55.02 -90.37
CA ARG A 124 74.57 55.50 -89.92
C ARG A 124 75.58 55.61 -91.06
N GLN A 125 75.61 54.60 -91.95
CA GLN A 125 76.50 54.61 -93.11
C GLN A 125 76.16 55.74 -94.08
N ASP A 126 74.89 55.85 -94.47
CA ASP A 126 74.43 56.89 -95.40
C ASP A 126 74.62 58.29 -94.79
N PHE A 127 74.43 58.46 -93.48
CA PHE A 127 74.63 59.72 -92.78
C PHE A 127 76.11 60.14 -92.72
N SER A 128 77.02 59.22 -92.45
CA SER A 128 78.48 59.47 -92.48
C SER A 128 78.99 59.78 -93.90
N LEU A 129 78.41 59.13 -94.91
CA LEU A 129 78.70 59.44 -96.31
C LEU A 129 78.23 60.87 -96.67
N LEU A 130 77.04 61.25 -96.22
CA LEU A 130 76.51 62.63 -96.36
C LEU A 130 77.41 63.66 -95.67
N GLU A 131 77.92 63.38 -94.48
CA GLU A 131 78.88 64.24 -93.78
C GLU A 131 80.11 64.51 -94.64
N THR A 132 80.70 63.44 -95.18
CA THR A 132 81.89 63.50 -96.03
C THR A 132 81.65 64.33 -97.30
N ILE A 133 80.49 64.15 -97.93
CA ILE A 133 80.10 64.92 -99.13
C ILE A 133 79.90 66.40 -98.78
N LEU A 134 79.19 66.71 -97.68
CA LEU A 134 78.95 68.08 -97.24
C LEU A 134 80.24 68.82 -96.84
N GLU A 135 81.24 68.12 -96.29
CA GLU A 135 82.57 68.68 -96.04
C GLU A 135 83.37 68.92 -97.32
N GLY A 136 83.33 67.98 -98.27
CA GLY A 136 83.97 68.11 -99.58
C GLY A 136 83.47 69.32 -100.37
N LEU A 137 82.15 69.56 -100.32
CA LEU A 137 81.49 70.69 -100.98
C LEU A 137 81.95 72.07 -100.47
N LYS A 138 82.63 72.15 -99.31
CA LYS A 138 83.20 73.40 -98.76
C LYS A 138 84.50 73.85 -99.46
N ARG A 139 85.20 72.93 -100.13
CA ARG A 139 86.61 73.12 -100.53
C ARG A 139 86.83 73.33 -102.03
N GLU A 140 85.83 73.16 -102.90
CA GLU A 140 85.99 73.21 -104.37
C GLU A 140 85.00 74.19 -105.04
N THR A 141 85.51 75.01 -105.96
CA THR A 141 84.74 75.86 -106.90
C THR A 141 85.08 75.46 -108.33
N ASP A 142 84.03 75.23 -109.13
CA ASP A 142 83.97 75.26 -110.61
C ASP A 142 83.93 73.99 -111.49
N GLU A 143 84.07 72.72 -111.03
CA GLU A 143 83.72 71.58 -111.93
C GLU A 143 83.38 70.21 -111.26
N LYS A 144 84.05 69.81 -110.17
CA LYS A 144 83.73 68.56 -109.43
C LYS A 144 82.40 68.59 -108.64
N THR A 145 81.81 69.76 -108.55
CA THR A 145 80.65 70.06 -107.70
C THR A 145 79.36 69.40 -108.18
N GLN A 146 79.19 69.20 -109.49
CA GLN A 146 77.95 68.66 -110.08
C GLN A 146 77.80 67.15 -109.86
N ALA A 147 78.92 66.40 -109.91
CA ALA A 147 78.94 64.98 -109.59
C ALA A 147 78.69 64.72 -108.10
N GLN A 148 79.32 65.52 -107.22
CA GLN A 148 79.09 65.46 -105.78
C GLN A 148 77.64 65.84 -105.39
N GLU A 149 76.97 66.71 -106.16
CA GLU A 149 75.56 67.08 -105.93
C GLU A 149 74.60 65.95 -106.29
N PHE A 150 74.85 65.24 -107.40
CA PHE A 150 74.08 64.06 -107.76
C PHE A 150 74.26 62.95 -106.71
N GLU A 151 75.48 62.73 -106.23
CA GLU A 151 75.74 61.82 -105.11
C GLU A 151 75.05 62.27 -103.81
N LEU A 152 75.08 63.56 -103.47
CA LEU A 152 74.38 64.12 -102.31
C LEU A 152 72.88 63.81 -102.35
N GLN A 153 72.23 64.01 -103.51
CA GLN A 153 70.80 63.70 -103.66
C GLN A 153 70.51 62.21 -103.50
N ILE A 154 71.32 61.34 -104.09
CA ILE A 154 71.11 59.88 -104.00
C ILE A 154 71.27 59.38 -102.57
N VAL A 155 72.35 59.80 -101.89
CA VAL A 155 72.62 59.38 -100.50
C VAL A 155 71.55 59.94 -99.58
N TYR A 156 71.10 61.18 -99.81
CA TYR A 156 70.00 61.76 -99.07
C TYR A 156 68.67 61.02 -99.24
N GLN A 157 68.25 60.77 -100.48
CA GLN A 157 67.00 60.05 -100.73
C GLN A 157 67.03 58.67 -100.08
N ARG A 158 68.18 57.98 -100.14
CA ARG A 158 68.37 56.68 -99.49
C ARG A 158 68.32 56.78 -97.97
N LEU A 159 69.01 57.75 -97.38
CA LEU A 159 69.00 58.00 -95.94
C LEU A 159 67.58 58.30 -95.46
N ASN A 160 66.89 59.22 -96.13
CA ASN A 160 65.54 59.64 -95.75
C ASN A 160 64.56 58.46 -95.84
N ARG A 161 64.64 57.67 -96.91
CA ARG A 161 63.87 56.43 -97.08
C ARG A 161 64.14 55.41 -95.97
N ASN A 162 65.40 55.19 -95.60
CA ASN A 162 65.76 54.25 -94.54
C ASN A 162 65.26 54.76 -93.17
N LEU A 163 65.33 56.06 -92.93
CA LEU A 163 64.88 56.71 -91.71
C LEU A 163 63.35 56.65 -91.56
N GLU A 164 62.60 56.97 -92.62
CA GLU A 164 61.13 56.81 -92.66
C GLU A 164 60.70 55.38 -92.34
N LEU A 165 61.32 54.39 -93.00
CA LEU A 165 60.96 53.00 -92.78
C LEU A 165 61.39 52.48 -91.39
N PHE A 166 62.45 53.03 -90.80
CA PHE A 166 62.86 52.71 -89.44
C PHE A 166 61.84 53.24 -88.41
N LEU A 167 61.34 54.46 -88.62
CA LEU A 167 60.31 55.06 -87.76
C LEU A 167 58.97 54.32 -87.91
N GLU A 168 58.56 53.98 -89.13
CA GLU A 168 57.34 53.20 -89.38
C GLU A 168 57.40 51.82 -88.70
N ALA A 169 58.54 51.13 -88.78
CA ALA A 169 58.75 49.86 -88.08
C ALA A 169 58.67 50.00 -86.55
N ASN A 170 59.23 51.08 -85.99
CA ASN A 170 59.11 51.37 -84.55
C ASN A 170 57.65 51.58 -84.14
N GLN A 171 56.88 52.35 -84.91
CA GLN A 171 55.47 52.61 -84.61
C GLN A 171 54.58 51.36 -84.63
N ILE A 172 54.84 50.45 -85.57
CA ILE A 172 54.11 49.18 -85.67
C ILE A 172 54.40 48.31 -84.44
N ASP A 173 55.66 48.23 -84.01
CA ASP A 173 56.06 47.42 -82.88
C ASP A 173 55.49 47.93 -81.55
N ILE A 174 55.43 49.27 -81.35
CA ILE A 174 54.70 49.88 -80.21
C ILE A 174 53.26 49.36 -80.17
N ARG A 175 52.53 49.49 -81.29
CA ARG A 175 51.09 49.12 -81.34
C ARG A 175 50.87 47.63 -81.10
N LEU A 176 51.75 46.78 -81.61
CA LEU A 176 51.67 45.34 -81.41
C LEU A 176 51.96 44.97 -79.95
N ASN A 177 53.01 45.50 -79.34
CA ASN A 177 53.34 45.19 -77.94
C ASN A 177 52.26 45.68 -76.97
N LEU A 178 51.74 46.90 -77.16
CA LEU A 178 50.62 47.42 -76.37
C LEU A 178 49.37 46.52 -76.47
N SER A 179 49.05 46.03 -77.67
CA SER A 179 47.87 45.17 -77.86
C SER A 179 48.04 43.78 -77.24
N HIS A 180 49.20 43.16 -77.38
CA HIS A 180 49.50 41.86 -76.75
C HIS A 180 49.51 41.94 -75.22
N ASN A 181 50.07 43.01 -74.64
CA ASN A 181 50.09 43.19 -73.19
C ASN A 181 48.69 43.41 -72.63
N ARG A 182 47.85 44.21 -73.29
CA ARG A 182 46.43 44.36 -72.92
C ARG A 182 45.69 43.02 -72.94
N ALA A 183 45.89 42.20 -73.97
CA ALA A 183 45.25 40.89 -74.07
C ALA A 183 45.72 39.93 -72.96
N ARG A 184 47.02 39.92 -72.63
CA ARG A 184 47.57 39.11 -71.52
C ARG A 184 46.98 39.53 -70.18
N LEU A 185 46.93 40.83 -69.90
CA LEU A 185 46.33 41.36 -68.67
C LEU A 185 44.86 40.99 -68.57
N GLN A 186 44.07 41.17 -69.63
CA GLN A 186 42.67 40.76 -69.66
C GLN A 186 42.48 39.26 -69.36
N THR A 187 43.36 38.42 -69.89
CA THR A 187 43.33 36.97 -69.64
C THR A 187 43.62 36.65 -68.17
N ILE A 188 44.64 37.27 -67.57
CA ILE A 188 44.98 37.10 -66.14
C ILE A 188 43.82 37.55 -65.25
N TYR A 189 43.21 38.71 -65.53
CA TYR A 189 42.05 39.20 -64.79
C TYR A 189 40.85 38.24 -64.88
N LEU A 190 40.57 37.71 -66.08
CA LEU A 190 39.48 36.75 -66.27
C LEU A 190 39.70 35.48 -65.44
N ILE A 191 40.91 34.91 -65.46
CA ILE A 191 41.27 33.72 -64.68
C ILE A 191 41.08 33.98 -63.17
N PHE A 192 41.49 35.15 -62.69
CA PHE A 192 41.33 35.51 -61.28
C PHE A 192 39.87 35.64 -60.87
N ILE A 193 39.04 36.30 -61.68
CA ILE A 193 37.60 36.43 -61.42
C ILE A 193 36.96 35.05 -61.35
N VAL A 194 37.26 34.16 -62.30
CA VAL A 194 36.76 32.77 -62.31
C VAL A 194 37.18 32.04 -61.03
N PHE A 195 38.44 32.17 -60.62
CA PHE A 195 38.95 31.53 -59.40
C PHE A 195 38.22 32.00 -58.13
N VAL A 196 38.00 33.31 -57.97
CA VAL A 196 37.25 33.88 -56.84
C VAL A 196 35.80 33.38 -56.83
N VAL A 197 35.16 33.32 -58.00
CA VAL A 197 33.79 32.79 -58.14
C VAL A 197 33.73 31.32 -57.72
N VAL A 198 34.67 30.49 -58.16
CA VAL A 198 34.71 29.06 -57.79
C VAL A 198 34.89 28.86 -56.29
N ILE A 199 35.83 29.57 -55.65
CA ILE A 199 36.03 29.47 -54.19
C ILE A 199 34.78 29.92 -53.44
N THR A 200 34.14 31.00 -53.89
CA THR A 200 32.91 31.51 -53.26
C THR A 200 31.78 30.49 -53.38
N LEU A 201 31.62 29.85 -54.54
CA LEU A 201 30.64 28.80 -54.75
C LEU A 201 30.89 27.56 -53.88
N ILE A 202 32.15 27.14 -53.73
CA ILE A 202 32.52 26.02 -52.84
C ILE A 202 32.19 26.37 -51.39
N GLY A 203 32.56 27.58 -50.94
CA GLY A 203 32.24 28.06 -49.60
C GLY A 203 30.72 28.11 -49.36
N PHE A 204 29.97 28.65 -50.32
CA PHE A 204 28.51 28.71 -50.26
C PHE A 204 27.87 27.32 -50.21
N PHE A 205 28.35 26.37 -51.01
CA PHE A 205 27.91 24.97 -50.98
C PHE A 205 28.17 24.33 -49.61
N TYR A 206 29.34 24.56 -49.02
CA TYR A 206 29.69 24.02 -47.71
C TYR A 206 28.79 24.60 -46.60
N VAL A 207 28.52 25.91 -46.64
CA VAL A 207 27.59 26.57 -45.70
C VAL A 207 26.18 25.99 -45.83
N ILE A 208 25.67 25.82 -47.06
CA ILE A 208 24.36 25.18 -47.29
C ILE A 208 24.33 23.77 -46.73
N ARG A 209 25.40 22.98 -46.93
CA ARG A 209 25.48 21.61 -46.41
C ARG A 209 25.36 21.57 -44.88
N ILE A 210 26.09 22.43 -44.17
CA ILE A 210 26.06 22.55 -42.71
C ILE A 210 24.67 22.99 -42.23
N LEU A 211 24.10 24.04 -42.85
CA LEU A 211 22.77 24.53 -42.49
C LEU A 211 21.70 23.46 -42.67
N ASN A 212 21.76 22.69 -43.77
CA ASN A 212 20.85 21.57 -44.01
C ASN A 212 21.03 20.44 -42.97
N GLY A 213 22.28 20.15 -42.56
CA GLY A 213 22.58 19.18 -41.51
C GLY A 213 22.00 19.60 -40.16
N LEU A 214 22.23 20.85 -39.76
CA LEU A 214 21.66 21.43 -38.54
C LEU A 214 20.13 21.41 -38.58
N GLN A 215 19.51 21.87 -39.67
CA GLN A 215 18.05 21.93 -39.79
C GLN A 215 17.42 20.54 -39.70
N LYS A 216 17.95 19.55 -40.44
CA LYS A 216 17.45 18.17 -40.39
C LYS A 216 17.68 17.53 -39.02
N GLY A 217 18.89 17.65 -38.49
CA GLY A 217 19.28 17.08 -37.20
C GLY A 217 18.43 17.60 -36.03
N THR A 218 18.26 18.92 -35.96
CA THR A 218 17.40 19.55 -34.94
C THR A 218 15.93 19.22 -35.14
N SER A 219 15.43 19.24 -36.38
CA SER A 219 14.04 18.88 -36.67
C SER A 219 13.71 17.44 -36.27
N MET A 220 14.64 16.50 -36.44
CA MET A 220 14.44 15.11 -36.00
C MET A 220 14.30 15.01 -34.48
N VAL A 221 15.18 15.70 -33.73
CA VAL A 221 15.09 15.75 -32.26
C VAL A 221 13.79 16.43 -31.82
N THR A 222 13.40 17.54 -32.47
CA THR A 222 12.14 18.22 -32.17
C THR A 222 10.93 17.32 -32.42
N GLN A 223 10.90 16.57 -33.52
CA GLN A 223 9.81 15.62 -33.80
C GLN A 223 9.74 14.52 -32.76
N ALA A 224 10.88 13.95 -32.35
CA ALA A 224 10.91 12.93 -31.30
C ALA A 224 10.41 13.49 -29.95
N LEU A 225 10.85 14.68 -29.56
CA LEU A 225 10.37 15.34 -28.34
C LEU A 225 8.88 15.69 -28.41
N GLN A 226 8.37 16.04 -29.60
CA GLN A 226 6.95 16.30 -29.80
C GLN A 226 6.11 15.03 -29.71
N ALA A 227 6.62 13.89 -30.20
CA ALA A 227 6.01 12.58 -30.01
C ALA A 227 5.97 12.20 -28.51
N VAL A 228 7.09 12.39 -27.80
CA VAL A 228 7.16 12.21 -26.33
C VAL A 228 6.15 13.10 -25.61
N ALA A 229 6.00 14.36 -26.02
CA ALA A 229 5.01 15.27 -25.45
C ALA A 229 3.56 14.84 -25.72
N GLN A 230 3.32 14.04 -26.77
CA GLN A 230 2.03 13.42 -27.07
C GLN A 230 1.84 12.06 -26.37
N GLY A 231 2.84 11.60 -25.60
CA GLY A 231 2.81 10.30 -24.90
C GLY A 231 3.30 9.13 -25.73
N GLU A 232 3.86 9.36 -26.92
CA GLU A 232 4.46 8.33 -27.76
C GLU A 232 5.96 8.18 -27.46
N VAL A 233 6.46 6.95 -27.42
CA VAL A 233 7.90 6.68 -27.32
C VAL A 233 8.40 6.29 -28.72
N PRO A 234 9.01 7.22 -29.48
CA PRO A 234 9.51 6.93 -30.82
C PRO A 234 10.78 6.08 -30.79
N ASP A 235 11.10 5.46 -31.94
CA ASP A 235 12.32 4.69 -32.13
C ASP A 235 13.60 5.54 -31.94
N PRO A 236 14.74 4.91 -31.58
CA PRO A 236 16.01 5.60 -31.43
C PRO A 236 16.41 6.41 -32.66
N LEU A 237 16.76 7.67 -32.45
CA LEU A 237 17.17 8.57 -33.52
C LEU A 237 18.55 8.17 -34.06
N PRO A 238 18.74 8.07 -35.39
CA PRO A 238 20.01 7.68 -35.96
C PRO A 238 21.03 8.83 -35.89
N VAL A 239 22.25 8.52 -35.45
CA VAL A 239 23.38 9.45 -35.40
C VAL A 239 23.98 9.59 -36.80
N LYS A 240 23.45 10.52 -37.60
CA LYS A 240 23.89 10.76 -38.99
C LYS A 240 24.60 12.10 -39.22
N PHE A 241 24.47 13.04 -38.29
CA PHE A 241 24.93 14.42 -38.45
C PHE A 241 25.84 14.78 -37.28
N ASP A 242 27.14 14.93 -37.58
CA ASP A 242 28.17 15.20 -36.58
C ASP A 242 27.89 16.50 -35.80
N GLU A 243 27.29 17.51 -36.43
CA GLU A 243 27.02 18.80 -35.80
C GLU A 243 26.03 18.72 -34.64
N VAL A 244 25.12 17.73 -34.67
CA VAL A 244 24.08 17.51 -33.65
C VAL A 244 24.22 16.18 -32.92
N GLU A 245 25.32 15.45 -33.09
CA GLU A 245 25.54 14.12 -32.51
C GLU A 245 25.24 14.09 -31.00
N ASN A 246 25.80 15.03 -30.23
CA ASN A 246 25.59 15.11 -28.79
C ASN A 246 24.11 15.35 -28.41
N LEU A 247 23.36 16.09 -29.24
CA LEU A 247 21.92 16.29 -29.02
C LEU A 247 21.15 15.01 -29.27
N VAL A 248 21.47 14.29 -30.34
CA VAL A 248 20.84 13.02 -30.68
C VAL A 248 21.13 11.96 -29.61
N LEU A 249 22.38 11.84 -29.16
CA LEU A 249 22.77 10.92 -28.09
C LEU A 249 22.04 11.24 -26.78
N SER A 250 21.95 12.53 -26.41
CA SER A 250 21.22 12.94 -25.20
C SER A 250 19.72 12.66 -25.33
N ALA A 251 19.12 12.90 -26.50
CA ALA A 251 17.72 12.59 -26.75
C ALA A 251 17.46 11.08 -26.68
N ASN A 252 18.33 10.25 -27.28
CA ASN A 252 18.22 8.80 -27.22
C ASN A 252 18.31 8.25 -25.79
N ALA A 253 19.17 8.83 -24.93
CA ALA A 253 19.23 8.46 -23.52
C ALA A 253 17.90 8.73 -22.79
N VAL A 254 17.21 9.83 -23.13
CA VAL A 254 15.87 10.11 -22.59
C VAL A 254 14.84 9.13 -23.14
N LEU A 255 14.87 8.85 -24.45
CA LEU A 255 13.96 7.89 -25.09
C LEU A 255 14.10 6.48 -24.51
N ASP A 256 15.33 6.03 -24.24
CA ASP A 256 15.57 4.71 -23.63
C ASP A 256 14.97 4.63 -22.22
N ASN A 257 15.17 5.67 -21.39
CA ASN A 257 14.56 5.74 -20.07
C ASN A 257 13.02 5.75 -20.14
N LEU A 258 12.43 6.43 -21.12
CA LEU A 258 10.97 6.42 -21.33
C LEU A 258 10.46 5.05 -21.79
N GLU A 259 11.22 4.33 -22.62
CA GLU A 259 10.86 2.97 -23.03
C GLU A 259 10.94 2.00 -21.82
N GLN A 260 11.93 2.17 -20.96
CA GLN A 260 11.99 1.44 -19.69
C GLN A 260 10.82 1.78 -18.76
N LEU A 261 10.45 3.06 -18.65
CA LEU A 261 9.29 3.50 -17.87
C LEU A 261 7.99 2.88 -18.39
N LYS A 262 7.79 2.86 -19.71
CA LYS A 262 6.65 2.21 -20.35
C LYS A 262 6.60 0.71 -20.05
N LYS A 263 7.74 0.02 -20.08
CA LYS A 263 7.83 -1.40 -19.68
C LYS A 263 7.48 -1.59 -18.21
N LEU A 264 8.03 -0.76 -17.32
CA LEU A 264 7.71 -0.79 -15.89
C LEU A 264 6.21 -0.57 -15.66
N ALA A 265 5.61 0.43 -16.30
CA ALA A 265 4.17 0.70 -16.20
C ALA A 265 3.33 -0.50 -16.65
N LYS A 266 3.78 -1.22 -17.69
CA LYS A 266 3.11 -2.43 -18.18
C LYS A 266 3.20 -3.57 -17.17
N GLU A 267 4.38 -3.85 -16.61
CA GLU A 267 4.56 -4.89 -15.57
C GLU A 267 3.74 -4.57 -14.31
N VAL A 268 3.79 -3.32 -13.84
CA VAL A 268 2.98 -2.83 -12.71
C VAL A 268 1.49 -2.98 -12.99
N SER A 269 1.02 -2.71 -14.22
CA SER A 269 -0.38 -2.90 -14.60
C SER A 269 -0.82 -4.36 -14.68
N GLN A 270 0.14 -5.28 -14.82
CA GLN A 270 -0.10 -6.72 -14.86
C GLN A 270 0.04 -7.38 -13.48
N GLY A 271 0.37 -6.61 -12.43
CA GLY A 271 0.60 -7.14 -11.08
C GLY A 271 2.02 -7.66 -10.83
N ASN A 272 2.93 -7.49 -11.78
CA ASN A 272 4.31 -7.99 -11.66
C ASN A 272 5.20 -6.91 -11.04
N TYR A 273 5.32 -6.92 -9.71
CA TYR A 273 6.11 -5.93 -8.98
C TYR A 273 7.57 -6.35 -8.74
N ASP A 274 7.87 -7.65 -8.70
CA ASP A 274 9.24 -8.20 -8.54
C ASP A 274 10.03 -8.20 -9.87
N THR A 275 10.09 -7.05 -10.53
CA THR A 275 10.86 -6.89 -11.77
C THR A 275 12.16 -6.15 -11.49
N HIS A 276 13.29 -6.71 -11.95
CA HIS A 276 14.62 -6.07 -11.87
C HIS A 276 14.79 -4.86 -12.82
N LEU A 277 13.70 -4.34 -13.37
CA LEU A 277 13.73 -3.24 -14.33
C LEU A 277 13.97 -1.93 -13.59
N ARG A 278 15.06 -1.22 -13.91
CA ARG A 278 15.47 0.02 -13.22
C ARG A 278 15.34 1.21 -14.13
N VAL A 279 14.35 2.06 -13.90
CA VAL A 279 14.17 3.29 -14.67
C VAL A 279 15.10 4.36 -14.11
N PHE A 280 15.89 5.02 -14.95
CA PHE A 280 16.95 5.95 -14.52
C PHE A 280 17.99 5.33 -13.56
N ASP A 281 18.24 4.02 -13.66
CA ASP A 281 19.12 3.27 -12.74
C ASP A 281 18.75 3.44 -11.24
N ASP A 282 17.48 3.73 -10.93
CA ASP A 282 16.99 4.07 -9.58
C ASP A 282 17.69 5.29 -8.96
N LYS A 283 18.21 6.20 -9.79
CA LYS A 283 18.93 7.41 -9.35
C LYS A 283 18.18 8.69 -9.66
N GLY A 284 18.40 9.68 -8.80
CA GLY A 284 17.75 10.99 -8.92
C GLY A 284 16.28 10.93 -8.51
N GLU A 285 15.63 12.09 -8.45
CA GLU A 285 14.30 12.23 -7.83
C GLU A 285 13.25 11.31 -8.47
N LEU A 286 13.21 11.21 -9.80
CA LEU A 286 12.24 10.36 -10.51
C LEU A 286 12.56 8.86 -10.37
N GLY A 287 13.82 8.47 -10.47
CA GLY A 287 14.23 7.07 -10.30
C GLY A 287 13.92 6.56 -8.90
N GLU A 288 14.27 7.33 -7.88
CA GLU A 288 13.99 7.01 -6.46
C GLU A 288 12.48 6.96 -6.18
N ALA A 289 11.71 7.93 -6.70
CA ALA A 289 10.26 7.95 -6.50
C ALA A 289 9.56 6.75 -7.17
N LEU A 290 9.97 6.36 -8.38
CA LEU A 290 9.42 5.19 -9.08
C LEU A 290 9.81 3.87 -8.38
N ALA A 291 11.04 3.75 -7.89
CA ALA A 291 11.48 2.60 -7.12
C ALA A 291 10.70 2.48 -5.81
N ALA A 292 10.49 3.59 -5.09
CA ALA A 292 9.68 3.64 -3.88
C ALA A 292 8.20 3.28 -4.16
N MET A 293 7.63 3.80 -5.25
CA MET A 293 6.27 3.44 -5.68
C MET A 293 6.14 1.93 -5.93
N ARG A 294 7.07 1.32 -6.67
CA ARG A 294 7.07 -0.12 -6.93
C ARG A 294 7.13 -0.92 -5.63
N SER A 295 8.10 -0.62 -4.77
CA SER A 295 8.27 -1.32 -3.49
C SER A 295 7.03 -1.19 -2.58
N ASN A 296 6.40 -0.02 -2.55
CA ASN A 296 5.18 0.17 -1.79
C ASN A 296 3.99 -0.59 -2.38
N LEU A 297 3.87 -0.66 -3.72
CA LEU A 297 2.83 -1.46 -4.39
C LEU A 297 3.03 -2.96 -4.14
N GLU A 298 4.27 -3.45 -4.19
CA GLU A 298 4.62 -4.83 -3.87
C GLU A 298 4.21 -5.19 -2.43
N HIS A 299 4.57 -4.34 -1.47
CA HIS A 299 4.20 -4.50 -0.07
C HIS A 299 2.68 -4.48 0.12
N ILE A 300 1.98 -3.49 -0.44
CA ILE A 300 0.51 -3.37 -0.33
C ILE A 300 -0.19 -4.57 -0.97
N THR A 301 0.35 -5.10 -2.08
CA THR A 301 -0.25 -6.27 -2.75
C THR A 301 -0.11 -7.51 -1.88
N THR A 302 1.10 -7.78 -1.36
CA THR A 302 1.36 -8.91 -0.46
C THR A 302 0.47 -8.83 0.79
N GLU A 303 0.41 -7.66 1.43
CA GLU A 303 -0.43 -7.42 2.62
C GLU A 303 -1.93 -7.61 2.30
N ASN A 304 -2.38 -7.15 1.12
CA ASN A 304 -3.77 -7.36 0.69
C ASN A 304 -4.07 -8.83 0.37
N GLU A 305 -3.15 -9.57 -0.23
CA GLU A 305 -3.30 -11.01 -0.50
C GLU A 305 -3.46 -11.80 0.79
N GLU A 306 -2.59 -11.56 1.78
CA GLU A 306 -2.68 -12.15 3.12
C GLU A 306 -4.03 -11.82 3.78
N ARG A 307 -4.45 -10.55 3.70
CA ARG A 307 -5.72 -10.10 4.29
C ARG A 307 -6.94 -10.69 3.59
N ASN A 308 -6.90 -10.80 2.25
CA ASN A 308 -7.97 -11.43 1.48
C ASN A 308 -8.09 -12.91 1.83
N TRP A 309 -6.97 -13.61 1.94
CA TRP A 309 -6.93 -14.99 2.37
C TRP A 309 -7.54 -15.18 3.77
N ILE A 310 -7.20 -14.32 4.75
CA ILE A 310 -7.83 -14.36 6.08
C ILE A 310 -9.36 -14.17 5.96
N ASN A 311 -9.83 -13.20 5.18
CA ASN A 311 -11.26 -12.92 5.04
C ASN A 311 -12.02 -14.06 4.36
N GLU A 312 -11.43 -14.69 3.34
CA GLU A 312 -12.00 -15.88 2.69
C GLU A 312 -12.12 -17.04 3.67
N GLY A 313 -11.07 -17.28 4.47
CA GLY A 313 -11.08 -18.26 5.54
C GLY A 313 -12.21 -17.98 6.54
N LEU A 314 -12.28 -16.76 7.09
CA LEU A 314 -13.33 -16.36 8.03
C LEU A 314 -14.74 -16.54 7.43
N ALA A 315 -14.94 -16.20 6.15
CA ALA A 315 -16.22 -16.37 5.49
C ALA A 315 -16.61 -17.85 5.36
N MET A 316 -15.68 -18.71 4.96
CA MET A 316 -15.88 -20.16 4.89
C MET A 316 -16.27 -20.73 6.26
N PHE A 317 -15.52 -20.40 7.31
CA PHE A 317 -15.81 -20.87 8.66
C PHE A 317 -17.10 -20.27 9.23
N ALA A 318 -17.47 -19.04 8.85
CA ALA A 318 -18.73 -18.45 9.28
C ALA A 318 -19.96 -19.20 8.74
N GLU A 319 -19.85 -19.88 7.59
CA GLU A 319 -20.89 -20.79 7.10
C GLU A 319 -20.88 -22.13 7.87
N ILE A 320 -19.70 -22.73 8.11
CA ILE A 320 -19.56 -23.97 8.91
C ILE A 320 -20.14 -23.77 10.32
N LEU A 321 -19.79 -22.66 10.98
CA LEU A 321 -20.26 -22.31 12.32
C LEU A 321 -21.75 -21.96 12.40
N ARG A 322 -22.42 -21.75 11.25
CA ARG A 322 -23.88 -21.54 11.16
C ARG A 322 -24.68 -22.82 10.94
N GLY A 323 -24.01 -23.95 10.66
CA GLY A 323 -24.64 -25.25 10.46
C GLY A 323 -25.39 -25.76 11.69
N ASP A 324 -26.17 -26.83 11.52
CA ASP A 324 -26.97 -27.42 12.58
C ASP A 324 -26.07 -28.12 13.63
N THR A 325 -26.09 -27.63 14.87
CA THR A 325 -25.25 -28.13 15.97
C THR A 325 -25.85 -29.33 16.71
N ASP A 326 -26.94 -29.92 16.21
CA ASP A 326 -27.59 -31.07 16.86
C ASP A 326 -26.65 -32.29 16.97
N ASP A 327 -25.75 -32.50 16.00
CA ASP A 327 -24.64 -33.47 16.12
C ASP A 327 -23.33 -32.76 16.48
N THR A 328 -23.11 -32.60 17.79
CA THR A 328 -21.91 -31.95 18.34
C THR A 328 -20.59 -32.60 17.91
N GLN A 329 -20.55 -33.91 17.68
CA GLN A 329 -19.31 -34.61 17.30
C GLN A 329 -18.96 -34.35 15.84
N ALA A 330 -19.93 -34.51 14.93
CA ALA A 330 -19.74 -34.20 13.51
C ALA A 330 -19.32 -32.73 13.31
N PHE A 331 -19.89 -31.82 14.10
CA PHE A 331 -19.54 -30.40 14.09
C PHE A 331 -18.06 -30.14 14.46
N TYR A 332 -17.54 -30.79 15.50
CA TYR A 332 -16.12 -30.62 15.89
C TYR A 332 -15.16 -31.21 14.85
N ASP A 333 -15.51 -32.35 14.26
CA ASP A 333 -14.74 -32.98 13.18
C ASP A 333 -14.67 -32.08 11.93
N GLU A 334 -15.79 -31.45 11.57
CA GLU A 334 -15.84 -30.54 10.43
C GLU A 334 -14.96 -29.30 10.63
N ILE A 335 -14.99 -28.69 11.83
CA ILE A 335 -14.15 -27.53 12.15
C ILE A 335 -12.67 -27.89 12.02
N ILE A 336 -12.21 -28.94 12.70
CA ILE A 336 -10.78 -29.29 12.68
C ILE A 336 -10.33 -29.75 11.30
N SER A 337 -11.12 -30.56 10.61
CA SER A 337 -10.75 -31.04 9.26
C SER A 337 -10.57 -29.88 8.29
N ASN A 338 -11.48 -28.92 8.28
CA ASN A 338 -11.37 -27.73 7.44
C ASN A 338 -10.22 -26.83 7.88
N LEU A 339 -9.99 -26.67 9.20
CA LEU A 339 -8.95 -25.80 9.72
C LEU A 339 -7.56 -26.32 9.39
N VAL A 340 -7.36 -27.64 9.53
CA VAL A 340 -6.12 -28.30 9.11
C VAL A 340 -5.89 -28.18 7.61
N THR A 341 -6.93 -28.46 6.81
CA THR A 341 -6.85 -28.42 5.33
C THR A 341 -6.60 -27.01 4.82
N TYR A 342 -7.31 -26.00 5.34
CA TYR A 342 -7.21 -24.62 4.88
C TYR A 342 -5.88 -23.98 5.24
N LEU A 343 -5.37 -24.21 6.45
CA LEU A 343 -4.05 -23.72 6.88
C LEU A 343 -2.88 -24.46 6.21
N GLY A 344 -3.15 -25.64 5.63
CA GLY A 344 -2.13 -26.52 5.07
C GLY A 344 -1.25 -27.18 6.14
N VAL A 345 -1.74 -27.28 7.38
CA VAL A 345 -1.01 -27.94 8.48
C VAL A 345 -1.23 -29.45 8.44
N ASN A 346 -0.43 -30.22 9.16
CA ASN A 346 -0.43 -31.68 9.01
C ASN A 346 -1.39 -32.37 9.97
N GLN A 347 -1.61 -31.80 11.15
CA GLN A 347 -2.37 -32.45 12.22
C GLN A 347 -3.08 -31.40 13.08
N GLY A 348 -4.26 -31.77 13.57
CA GLY A 348 -5.06 -30.91 14.45
C GLY A 348 -5.80 -31.69 15.52
N GLY A 349 -5.93 -31.09 16.70
CA GLY A 349 -6.69 -31.59 17.84
C GLY A 349 -7.63 -30.53 18.39
N PHE A 350 -8.84 -30.95 18.77
CA PHE A 350 -9.85 -30.11 19.37
C PHE A 350 -10.16 -30.55 20.80
N PHE A 351 -9.92 -29.68 21.76
CA PHE A 351 -10.22 -29.93 23.16
C PHE A 351 -11.38 -29.04 23.60
N VAL A 352 -12.39 -29.62 24.26
CA VAL A 352 -13.55 -28.88 24.78
C VAL A 352 -13.67 -29.07 26.28
N VAL A 353 -14.08 -28.01 26.98
CA VAL A 353 -14.33 -28.03 28.42
C VAL A 353 -15.75 -28.57 28.69
N GLU A 354 -15.86 -29.68 29.43
CA GLU A 354 -17.15 -30.33 29.71
C GLU A 354 -17.97 -29.62 30.80
N SER A 355 -17.31 -29.06 31.82
CA SER A 355 -17.97 -28.38 32.94
C SER A 355 -17.16 -27.18 33.39
N GLN A 356 -17.81 -26.04 33.60
CA GLN A 356 -17.20 -24.79 34.05
C GLN A 356 -17.03 -24.77 35.59
N SER A 357 -16.42 -25.82 36.16
CA SER A 357 -16.16 -25.97 37.61
C SER A 357 -14.65 -26.03 37.89
N ASP A 358 -14.21 -25.88 39.15
CA ASP A 358 -12.78 -25.94 39.52
C ASP A 358 -12.13 -27.30 39.22
N ALA A 359 -12.93 -28.34 38.99
CA ALA A 359 -12.49 -29.67 38.54
C ALA A 359 -12.73 -29.89 37.03
N ALA A 360 -12.83 -28.82 36.24
CA ALA A 360 -12.99 -28.93 34.78
C ALA A 360 -11.87 -29.79 34.17
N VAL A 361 -12.19 -30.53 33.12
CA VAL A 361 -11.20 -31.29 32.34
C VAL A 361 -11.35 -30.92 30.88
N LEU A 362 -10.22 -30.88 30.16
CA LEU A 362 -10.20 -30.70 28.72
C LEU A 362 -10.28 -32.08 28.07
N ARG A 363 -11.39 -32.36 27.39
CA ARG A 363 -11.56 -33.61 26.65
C ARG A 363 -11.20 -33.38 25.19
N LEU A 364 -10.35 -34.24 24.65
CA LEU A 364 -10.12 -34.30 23.21
C LEU A 364 -11.38 -34.83 22.53
N VAL A 365 -12.11 -33.97 21.83
CA VAL A 365 -13.39 -34.32 21.19
C VAL A 365 -13.24 -34.60 19.70
N SER A 366 -12.20 -34.07 19.05
CA SER A 366 -11.93 -34.31 17.63
C SER A 366 -10.43 -34.29 17.34
N THR A 367 -10.02 -35.09 16.35
CA THR A 367 -8.65 -35.13 15.84
C THR A 367 -8.64 -35.35 14.34
N PHE A 368 -7.74 -34.66 13.63
CA PHE A 368 -7.49 -34.92 12.21
C PHE A 368 -6.03 -35.34 12.00
N ALA A 369 -5.84 -36.37 11.16
CA ALA A 369 -4.55 -37.01 10.87
C ALA A 369 -3.76 -37.47 12.13
N PHE A 370 -4.45 -37.80 13.21
CA PHE A 370 -3.86 -38.35 14.45
C PHE A 370 -3.87 -39.89 14.42
N ASN A 371 -2.81 -40.54 14.91
CA ASN A 371 -2.67 -41.99 14.81
C ASN A 371 -3.79 -42.73 15.60
N HIS A 372 -4.57 -43.50 14.86
CA HIS A 372 -5.52 -44.55 15.24
C HIS A 372 -6.08 -44.56 16.68
N LYS A 373 -7.38 -44.21 16.84
CA LYS A 373 -8.45 -44.74 17.73
C LYS A 373 -8.16 -45.14 19.20
N LYS A 374 -6.94 -45.02 19.72
CA LYS A 374 -6.55 -45.40 21.09
C LYS A 374 -6.65 -44.25 22.10
N TYR A 375 -6.86 -43.01 21.62
CA TYR A 375 -6.82 -41.80 22.46
C TYR A 375 -7.99 -40.82 22.23
N ILE A 376 -9.11 -41.25 21.63
CA ILE A 376 -10.34 -40.42 21.43
C ILE A 376 -11.00 -40.03 22.78
N GLN A 377 -10.45 -40.44 23.91
CA GLN A 377 -10.89 -40.06 25.26
C GLN A 377 -9.73 -39.59 26.14
N LYS A 378 -8.72 -38.93 25.55
CA LYS A 378 -7.67 -38.30 26.36
C LYS A 378 -8.26 -37.10 27.09
N GLU A 379 -8.28 -37.18 28.41
CA GLU A 379 -8.62 -36.07 29.29
C GLU A 379 -7.33 -35.43 29.81
N VAL A 380 -7.26 -34.11 29.74
CA VAL A 380 -6.12 -33.31 30.21
C VAL A 380 -6.59 -32.47 31.39
N GLY A 381 -5.90 -32.59 32.53
CA GLY A 381 -6.18 -31.75 33.70
C GLY A 381 -5.88 -30.28 33.42
N LEU A 382 -6.57 -29.37 34.12
CA LEU A 382 -6.34 -27.92 33.94
C LEU A 382 -4.91 -27.55 34.32
N GLY A 383 -4.14 -27.05 33.35
CA GLY A 383 -2.72 -26.72 33.50
C GLY A 383 -1.74 -27.88 33.42
N GLU A 384 -2.18 -29.07 33.04
CA GLU A 384 -1.30 -30.17 32.63
C GLU A 384 -0.96 -30.06 31.14
N GLY A 385 0.31 -30.25 30.79
CA GLY A 385 0.79 -30.10 29.40
C GLY A 385 0.67 -28.68 28.86
N LEU A 386 0.95 -28.50 27.57
CA LEU A 386 0.89 -27.17 26.93
C LEU A 386 -0.56 -26.73 26.67
N VAL A 387 -1.44 -27.67 26.32
CA VAL A 387 -2.89 -27.44 26.13
C VAL A 387 -3.55 -26.93 27.41
N GLY A 388 -3.27 -27.56 28.56
CA GLY A 388 -3.77 -27.10 29.85
C GLY A 388 -3.19 -25.75 30.28
N ARG A 389 -1.92 -25.46 29.91
CA ARG A 389 -1.30 -24.15 30.15
C ARG A 389 -2.00 -23.05 29.37
N ALA A 390 -2.22 -23.24 28.06
CA ALA A 390 -2.93 -22.29 27.21
C ALA A 390 -4.33 -21.96 27.77
N TRP A 391 -5.03 -22.97 28.29
CA TRP A 391 -6.32 -22.76 28.98
C TRP A 391 -6.18 -21.91 30.25
N ARG A 392 -5.19 -22.19 31.11
CA ARG A 392 -5.03 -21.48 32.39
C ARG A 392 -4.57 -20.04 32.20
N GLU A 393 -3.62 -19.83 31.29
CA GLU A 393 -3.02 -18.52 31.01
C GLU A 393 -3.89 -17.67 30.08
N LYS A 394 -4.86 -18.28 29.38
CA LYS A 394 -5.71 -17.63 28.37
C LYS A 394 -4.90 -16.98 27.25
N ASP A 395 -3.76 -17.58 26.95
CA ASP A 395 -2.81 -17.09 25.96
C ASP A 395 -2.45 -18.18 24.96
N SER A 396 -2.12 -17.77 23.75
CA SER A 396 -1.69 -18.66 22.68
C SER A 396 -0.24 -19.08 22.88
N ILE A 397 0.08 -20.32 22.51
CA ILE A 397 1.43 -20.86 22.59
C ILE A 397 1.85 -21.28 21.19
N TYR A 398 2.92 -20.66 20.66
CA TYR A 398 3.55 -21.06 19.42
C TYR A 398 4.98 -21.52 19.69
N LEU A 399 5.29 -22.75 19.27
CA LEU A 399 6.59 -23.38 19.50
C LEU A 399 7.18 -23.85 18.18
N THR A 400 8.43 -23.49 17.93
CA THR A 400 9.26 -24.02 16.82
C THR A 400 10.26 -25.06 17.31
N GLU A 401 10.60 -25.04 18.61
CA GLU A 401 11.45 -26.03 19.25
C GLU A 401 10.59 -26.95 20.13
N ILE A 402 10.33 -28.16 19.62
CA ILE A 402 9.36 -29.09 20.22
C ILE A 402 10.10 -30.12 21.09
N PRO A 403 9.67 -30.36 22.35
CA PRO A 403 10.27 -31.35 23.23
C PRO A 403 10.24 -32.78 22.65
N GLU A 404 11.25 -33.60 22.98
CA GLU A 404 11.48 -34.87 22.27
C GLU A 404 10.35 -35.91 22.34
N ASP A 405 9.47 -35.85 23.33
CA ASP A 405 8.37 -36.82 23.54
C ASP A 405 6.97 -36.15 23.51
N TYR A 406 6.82 -34.97 22.92
CA TYR A 406 5.57 -34.23 22.97
C TYR A 406 4.52 -34.71 21.94
N VAL A 407 4.84 -34.69 20.64
CA VAL A 407 3.93 -35.13 19.58
C VAL A 407 4.70 -35.66 18.36
N GLU A 408 4.13 -36.66 17.69
CA GLU A 408 4.66 -37.20 16.42
C GLU A 408 3.55 -37.27 15.37
N ILE A 409 3.84 -36.75 14.17
CA ILE A 409 3.01 -36.92 12.98
C ILE A 409 3.33 -38.29 12.39
N SER A 410 2.32 -39.14 12.21
CA SER A 410 2.52 -40.54 11.82
C SER A 410 1.73 -40.91 10.58
N SER A 411 2.36 -41.73 9.75
CA SER A 411 1.86 -42.28 8.49
C SER A 411 1.95 -43.80 8.54
N GLY A 412 1.27 -44.48 7.60
CA GLY A 412 1.38 -45.93 7.44
C GLY A 412 2.80 -46.43 7.12
N LEU A 413 3.73 -45.51 6.83
CA LEU A 413 5.14 -45.81 6.50
C LEU A 413 6.15 -45.35 7.58
N GLY A 414 5.74 -44.65 8.64
CA GLY A 414 6.64 -44.15 9.69
C GLY A 414 6.09 -42.94 10.46
N SER A 415 6.84 -42.39 11.41
CA SER A 415 6.51 -41.15 12.13
C SER A 415 7.65 -40.13 12.07
N ALA A 416 7.31 -38.84 12.16
CA ALA A 416 8.23 -37.72 12.18
C ALA A 416 7.73 -36.61 13.11
N LYS A 417 8.67 -35.87 13.72
CA LYS A 417 8.34 -34.74 14.60
C LYS A 417 7.94 -33.51 13.76
N PRO A 418 6.88 -32.79 14.15
CA PRO A 418 6.59 -31.49 13.53
C PRO A 418 7.73 -30.51 13.79
N ASN A 419 7.79 -29.45 12.99
CA ASN A 419 8.73 -28.34 13.18
C ASN A 419 8.06 -27.14 13.85
N SER A 420 6.73 -27.07 13.86
CA SER A 420 5.99 -26.05 14.57
C SER A 420 4.69 -26.59 15.18
N ILE A 421 4.33 -26.07 16.36
CA ILE A 421 3.07 -26.35 17.04
C ILE A 421 2.42 -25.02 17.45
N LEU A 422 1.15 -24.85 17.12
CA LEU A 422 0.32 -23.73 17.54
C LEU A 422 -0.81 -24.24 18.43
N ILE A 423 -0.91 -23.69 19.63
CA ILE A 423 -1.97 -23.99 20.60
C ILE A 423 -2.73 -22.70 20.88
N PHE A 424 -4.03 -22.71 20.61
CA PHE A 424 -4.87 -21.53 20.71
C PHE A 424 -6.08 -21.76 21.62
N PRO A 425 -6.25 -20.98 22.70
CA PRO A 425 -7.43 -21.08 23.55
C PRO A 425 -8.66 -20.47 22.87
N LEU A 426 -9.81 -21.13 23.01
CA LEU A 426 -11.11 -20.69 22.51
C LEU A 426 -11.80 -19.85 23.59
N ILE A 427 -11.70 -18.52 23.49
CA ILE A 427 -12.14 -17.60 24.54
C ILE A 427 -13.41 -16.85 24.12
N SER A 428 -14.41 -16.84 25.00
CA SER A 428 -15.58 -15.95 24.89
C SER A 428 -15.98 -15.44 26.28
N GLU A 429 -16.34 -14.16 26.39
CA GLU A 429 -16.69 -13.50 27.67
C GLU A 429 -15.68 -13.77 28.81
N ASN A 430 -14.38 -13.78 28.47
CA ASN A 430 -13.27 -14.07 29.39
C ASN A 430 -13.31 -15.49 30.02
N LYS A 431 -13.99 -16.44 29.38
CA LYS A 431 -13.98 -17.87 29.71
C LYS A 431 -13.42 -18.67 28.55
N VAL A 432 -12.67 -19.72 28.86
CA VAL A 432 -12.11 -20.62 27.85
C VAL A 432 -13.06 -21.82 27.71
N TYR A 433 -13.62 -21.99 26.52
CA TYR A 433 -14.56 -23.07 26.20
C TYR A 433 -13.87 -24.31 25.61
N GLY A 434 -12.63 -24.14 25.14
CA GLY A 434 -11.82 -25.20 24.56
C GLY A 434 -10.45 -24.71 24.14
N VAL A 435 -9.66 -25.59 23.54
CA VAL A 435 -8.33 -25.31 23.02
C VAL A 435 -8.14 -26.04 21.70
N ILE A 436 -7.60 -25.35 20.70
CA ILE A 436 -7.16 -25.95 19.44
C ILE A 436 -5.66 -26.19 19.52
N GLU A 437 -5.21 -27.36 19.07
CA GLU A 437 -3.79 -27.68 18.90
C GLU A 437 -3.53 -28.05 17.44
N LEU A 438 -2.54 -27.43 16.81
CA LEU A 438 -2.17 -27.63 15.41
C LEU A 438 -0.69 -27.92 15.31
N ALA A 439 -0.32 -28.90 14.50
CA ALA A 439 1.07 -29.25 14.27
C ALA A 439 1.39 -29.26 12.77
N SER A 440 2.55 -28.71 12.42
CA SER A 440 3.01 -28.54 11.04
C SER A 440 4.50 -28.84 10.89
N PHE A 441 4.91 -29.35 9.72
CA PHE A 441 6.31 -29.42 9.33
C PHE A 441 6.87 -28.09 8.82
N GLU A 442 6.00 -27.14 8.48
CA GLU A 442 6.40 -25.79 8.07
C GLU A 442 6.11 -24.78 9.18
N PRO A 443 6.94 -23.74 9.38
CA PRO A 443 6.61 -22.63 10.27
C PRO A 443 5.30 -21.96 9.83
N LEU A 444 4.41 -21.67 10.78
CA LEU A 444 3.19 -20.92 10.46
C LEU A 444 3.50 -19.43 10.35
N GLU A 445 3.22 -18.87 9.18
CA GLU A 445 3.30 -17.43 8.89
C GLU A 445 2.33 -16.63 9.77
N ASP A 446 2.66 -15.37 10.06
CA ASP A 446 1.92 -14.53 11.01
C ASP A 446 0.43 -14.36 10.62
N TYR A 447 0.13 -14.21 9.33
CA TYR A 447 -1.26 -14.07 8.85
C TYR A 447 -2.10 -15.34 9.07
N LYS A 448 -1.48 -16.53 9.03
CA LYS A 448 -2.16 -17.80 9.36
C LYS A 448 -2.49 -17.88 10.85
N GLN A 449 -1.59 -17.39 11.70
CA GLN A 449 -1.85 -17.29 13.14
C GLN A 449 -2.96 -16.29 13.44
N ASP A 450 -3.02 -15.15 12.74
CA ASP A 450 -4.10 -14.16 12.89
C ASP A 450 -5.47 -14.72 12.48
N LEU A 451 -5.53 -15.54 11.41
CA LEU A 451 -6.76 -16.26 11.06
C LEU A 451 -7.22 -17.16 12.22
N VAL A 452 -6.33 -18.01 12.75
CA VAL A 452 -6.67 -18.92 13.86
C VAL A 452 -7.15 -18.14 15.08
N LYS A 453 -6.52 -17.02 15.39
CA LYS A 453 -6.95 -16.12 16.47
C LYS A 453 -8.39 -15.64 16.27
N ARG A 454 -8.73 -15.10 15.11
CA ARG A 454 -10.10 -14.60 14.82
C ARG A 454 -11.13 -15.71 14.78
N LEU A 455 -10.75 -16.88 14.24
CA LEU A 455 -11.59 -18.07 14.26
C LEU A 455 -11.82 -18.58 15.68
N SER A 456 -10.80 -18.53 16.55
CA SER A 456 -10.91 -19.01 17.93
C SER A 456 -12.02 -18.31 18.71
N GLU A 457 -12.19 -16.99 18.51
CA GLU A 457 -13.29 -16.22 19.11
C GLU A 457 -14.65 -16.67 18.57
N SER A 458 -14.77 -16.80 17.25
CA SER A 458 -16.03 -17.20 16.59
C SER A 458 -16.45 -18.63 16.99
N ILE A 459 -15.49 -19.56 17.01
CA ILE A 459 -15.69 -20.94 17.43
C ILE A 459 -16.08 -20.97 18.92
N ALA A 460 -15.42 -20.19 19.78
CA ALA A 460 -15.74 -20.13 21.21
C ALA A 460 -17.18 -19.68 21.46
N VAL A 461 -17.65 -18.66 20.73
CA VAL A 461 -19.04 -18.17 20.82
C VAL A 461 -20.03 -19.27 20.42
N THR A 462 -19.79 -19.98 19.32
CA THR A 462 -20.69 -21.05 18.87
C THR A 462 -20.72 -22.22 19.86
N ILE A 463 -19.57 -22.61 20.41
CA ILE A 463 -19.51 -23.66 21.44
C ILE A 463 -20.23 -23.24 22.71
N ALA A 464 -20.01 -22.00 23.17
CA ALA A 464 -20.70 -21.47 24.33
C ALA A 464 -22.22 -21.56 24.16
N ARG A 465 -22.73 -21.19 22.98
CA ARG A 465 -24.15 -21.31 22.64
C ARG A 465 -24.63 -22.76 22.65
N ALA A 466 -23.93 -23.68 22.00
CA ALA A 466 -24.30 -25.10 21.96
C ALA A 466 -24.33 -25.73 23.38
N GLN A 467 -23.39 -25.34 24.25
CA GLN A 467 -23.37 -25.77 25.65
C GLN A 467 -24.56 -25.21 26.44
N ILE A 468 -24.91 -23.94 26.24
CA ILE A 468 -26.09 -23.30 26.87
C ILE A 468 -27.37 -24.00 26.41
N ASP A 469 -27.54 -24.22 25.10
CA ASP A 469 -28.73 -24.86 24.54
C ASP A 469 -28.92 -26.29 25.09
N THR A 470 -27.81 -27.05 25.22
CA THR A 470 -27.82 -28.39 25.83
C THR A 470 -28.24 -28.34 27.30
N ARG A 471 -27.69 -27.38 28.05
CA ARG A 471 -28.02 -27.18 29.47
C ARG A 471 -29.49 -26.78 29.66
N ASP A 472 -30.01 -25.90 28.80
CA ASP A 472 -31.39 -25.45 28.84
C ASP A 472 -32.37 -26.60 28.53
N LYS A 473 -32.03 -27.48 27.57
CA LYS A 473 -32.80 -28.72 27.31
C LYS A 473 -32.88 -29.58 28.58
N VAL A 474 -31.76 -29.81 29.26
CA VAL A 474 -31.70 -30.61 30.51
C VAL A 474 -32.48 -29.92 31.65
N ILE A 475 -32.33 -28.61 31.83
CA ILE A 475 -33.06 -27.85 32.86
C ILE A 475 -34.58 -27.90 32.61
N LEU A 476 -35.01 -27.74 31.36
CA LEU A 476 -36.43 -27.79 30.99
C LEU A 476 -37.03 -29.18 31.25
N GLU A 477 -36.29 -30.24 30.94
CA GLU A 477 -36.72 -31.61 31.22
C GLU A 477 -36.83 -31.88 32.72
N ASN A 478 -35.81 -31.49 33.50
CA ASN A 478 -35.85 -31.58 34.96
C ASN A 478 -37.01 -30.77 35.57
N SER A 479 -37.29 -29.57 35.05
CA SER A 479 -38.41 -28.74 35.46
C SER A 479 -39.76 -29.42 35.19
N LYS A 480 -39.92 -30.05 34.02
CA LYS A 480 -41.13 -30.85 33.69
C LYS A 480 -41.34 -32.01 34.65
N VAL A 481 -40.27 -32.77 34.95
CA VAL A 481 -40.31 -33.89 35.89
C VAL A 481 -40.68 -33.40 37.30
N MET A 482 -40.02 -32.34 37.78
CA MET A 482 -40.30 -31.74 39.08
C MET A 482 -41.75 -31.24 39.18
N SER A 483 -42.26 -30.58 38.13
CA SER A 483 -43.65 -30.11 38.09
C SER A 483 -44.65 -31.26 38.18
N LYS A 484 -44.36 -32.41 37.54
CA LYS A 484 -45.18 -33.62 37.65
C LYS A 484 -45.16 -34.18 39.08
N GLN A 485 -43.97 -34.29 39.70
CA GLN A 485 -43.83 -34.76 41.08
C GLN A 485 -44.56 -33.86 42.08
N LEU A 486 -44.50 -32.54 41.91
CA LEU A 486 -45.23 -31.59 42.76
C LEU A 486 -46.75 -31.78 42.67
N LYS A 487 -47.30 -31.99 41.47
CA LYS A 487 -48.74 -32.27 41.30
C LYS A 487 -49.17 -33.57 41.98
N GLU A 488 -48.34 -34.61 41.91
CA GLU A 488 -48.59 -35.88 42.61
C GLU A 488 -48.54 -35.70 44.13
N GLN A 489 -47.57 -34.95 44.66
CA GLN A 489 -47.52 -34.61 46.08
C GLN A 489 -48.71 -33.76 46.54
N GLU A 490 -49.12 -32.76 45.76
CA GLU A 490 -50.28 -31.93 46.09
C GLU A 490 -51.56 -32.76 46.17
N TYR A 491 -51.76 -33.70 45.23
CA TYR A 491 -52.89 -34.61 45.25
C TYR A 491 -52.92 -35.46 46.52
N LEU A 492 -51.78 -36.04 46.91
CA LEU A 492 -51.66 -36.85 48.12
C LEU A 492 -51.92 -36.03 49.40
N ILE A 493 -51.37 -34.81 49.49
CA ILE A 493 -51.61 -33.90 50.62
C ILE A 493 -53.11 -33.58 50.73
N ARG A 494 -53.79 -33.27 49.62
CA ARG A 494 -55.23 -33.00 49.62
C ARG A 494 -56.04 -34.19 50.15
N GLN A 495 -55.68 -35.41 49.77
CA GLN A 495 -56.33 -36.61 50.28
C GLN A 495 -56.13 -36.76 51.79
N ASN A 496 -54.89 -36.64 52.27
CA ASN A 496 -54.58 -36.72 53.70
C ASN A 496 -55.33 -35.65 54.51
N LEU A 497 -55.46 -34.43 53.98
CA LEU A 497 -56.21 -33.35 54.63
C LEU A 497 -57.71 -33.68 54.75
N GLN A 498 -58.30 -34.34 53.75
CA GLN A 498 -59.70 -34.79 53.83
C GLN A 498 -59.87 -35.86 54.92
N GLU A 499 -58.99 -36.86 54.97
CA GLU A 499 -59.03 -37.93 55.98
C GLU A 499 -58.88 -37.36 57.40
N ILE A 500 -57.91 -36.46 57.63
CA ILE A 500 -57.71 -35.81 58.92
C ILE A 500 -58.95 -35.01 59.33
N THR A 501 -59.56 -34.29 58.39
CA THR A 501 -60.76 -33.49 58.67
C THR A 501 -61.93 -34.38 59.09
N GLN A 502 -62.11 -35.52 58.43
CA GLN A 502 -63.17 -36.48 58.73
C GLN A 502 -62.96 -37.17 60.09
N ILE A 503 -61.72 -37.57 60.40
CA ILE A 503 -61.36 -38.10 61.72
C ILE A 503 -61.65 -37.06 62.81
N ARG A 504 -61.26 -35.81 62.59
CA ARG A 504 -61.49 -34.71 63.54
C ARG A 504 -62.97 -34.47 63.79
N GLN A 505 -63.80 -34.47 62.75
CA GLN A 505 -65.26 -34.33 62.90
C GLN A 505 -65.85 -35.48 63.71
N ASN A 506 -65.44 -36.72 63.44
CA ASN A 506 -65.98 -37.90 64.11
C ASN A 506 -65.60 -37.92 65.62
N LEU A 507 -64.37 -37.51 65.93
CA LEU A 507 -63.92 -37.30 67.31
C LEU A 507 -64.75 -36.22 68.02
N MET A 508 -64.99 -35.09 67.36
CA MET A 508 -65.79 -34.01 67.95
C MET A 508 -67.23 -34.44 68.23
N LEU A 509 -67.85 -35.19 67.32
CA LEU A 509 -69.20 -35.75 67.53
C LEU A 509 -69.23 -36.72 68.72
N THR A 510 -68.24 -37.61 68.81
CA THR A 510 -68.12 -38.57 69.92
C THR A 510 -67.92 -37.86 71.25
N GLN A 511 -67.13 -36.78 71.26
CA GLN A 511 -66.90 -35.97 72.47
C GLN A 511 -68.20 -35.29 72.94
N VAL A 512 -68.95 -34.67 72.02
CA VAL A 512 -70.24 -34.02 72.34
C VAL A 512 -71.26 -35.05 72.85
N ASP A 513 -71.32 -36.24 72.26
CA ASP A 513 -72.20 -37.34 72.74
C ASP A 513 -71.82 -37.77 74.16
N LEU A 514 -70.53 -37.98 74.43
CA LEU A 514 -70.04 -38.37 75.75
C LEU A 514 -70.35 -37.30 76.81
N GLU A 515 -70.07 -36.02 76.53
CA GLU A 515 -70.38 -34.91 77.43
C GLU A 515 -71.88 -34.82 77.73
N THR A 516 -72.72 -35.03 76.73
CA THR A 516 -74.19 -35.02 76.89
C THR A 516 -74.66 -36.17 77.77
N ARG A 517 -74.14 -37.39 77.57
CA ARG A 517 -74.46 -38.56 78.40
C ARG A 517 -74.03 -38.36 79.85
N LEU A 518 -72.82 -37.84 80.08
CA LEU A 518 -72.33 -37.56 81.43
C LEU A 518 -73.17 -36.49 82.12
N ARG A 519 -73.58 -35.43 81.41
CA ARG A 519 -74.48 -34.41 81.95
C ARG A 519 -75.83 -35.01 82.38
N ALA A 520 -76.44 -35.83 81.53
CA ALA A 520 -77.72 -36.48 81.85
C ALA A 520 -77.63 -37.36 83.11
N LEU A 521 -76.53 -38.11 83.28
CA LEU A 521 -76.29 -38.90 84.50
C LEU A 521 -76.11 -38.01 85.73
N ASN A 522 -75.33 -36.93 85.60
CA ASN A 522 -75.05 -36.01 86.69
C ASN A 522 -76.29 -35.25 87.17
N GLU A 523 -77.27 -35.01 86.30
CA GLU A 523 -78.56 -34.38 86.65
C GLU A 523 -79.60 -35.37 87.17
N SER A 524 -79.50 -36.66 86.83
CA SER A 524 -80.53 -37.66 87.17
C SER A 524 -80.27 -38.38 88.50
N PHE A 525 -79.00 -38.49 88.93
CA PHE A 525 -78.61 -39.25 90.11
C PHE A 525 -77.81 -38.42 91.08
N CYS A 526 -77.92 -38.71 92.37
CA CYS A 526 -77.00 -38.20 93.37
C CYS A 526 -75.66 -38.92 93.22
N MET A 527 -74.60 -38.19 92.89
CA MET A 527 -73.29 -38.76 92.62
C MET A 527 -72.25 -38.16 93.56
N THR A 528 -71.37 -39.02 94.04
CA THR A 528 -70.22 -38.62 94.85
C THR A 528 -68.98 -39.36 94.41
N GLU A 529 -67.84 -38.70 94.56
CA GLU A 529 -66.52 -39.30 94.49
C GLU A 529 -65.91 -39.17 95.88
N MET A 530 -65.33 -40.25 96.38
CA MET A 530 -64.69 -40.31 97.68
C MET A 530 -63.28 -40.88 97.55
N ASP A 531 -62.40 -40.45 98.45
CA ASP A 531 -61.10 -41.09 98.61
C ASP A 531 -61.24 -42.45 99.31
N THR A 532 -60.14 -43.20 99.39
CA THR A 532 -60.10 -44.52 100.06
C THR A 532 -60.39 -44.44 101.56
N GLN A 533 -60.29 -43.25 102.18
CA GLN A 533 -60.62 -43.03 103.58
C GLN A 533 -62.08 -42.65 103.80
N GLY A 534 -62.90 -42.54 102.74
CA GLY A 534 -64.32 -42.18 102.86
C GLY A 534 -64.59 -40.69 102.98
N ARG A 535 -63.67 -39.83 102.52
CA ARG A 535 -63.87 -38.39 102.44
C ARG A 535 -64.34 -38.00 101.05
N TYR A 536 -65.32 -37.11 100.95
CA TYR A 536 -65.82 -36.63 99.67
C TYR A 536 -64.78 -35.79 98.91
N LEU A 537 -64.44 -36.20 97.69
CA LEU A 537 -63.59 -35.49 96.73
C LEU A 537 -64.42 -34.65 95.76
N LEU A 538 -65.54 -35.19 95.30
CA LEU A 538 -66.54 -34.49 94.49
C LEU A 538 -67.93 -34.91 94.96
N ILE A 539 -68.87 -33.99 94.84
CA ILE A 539 -70.27 -34.24 95.09
C ILE A 539 -71.07 -33.44 94.08
N ASN A 540 -71.99 -34.09 93.39
CA ASN A 540 -72.79 -33.37 92.42
C ASN A 540 -73.89 -32.54 93.09
N ARG A 541 -74.39 -31.56 92.34
CA ARG A 541 -75.41 -30.62 92.79
C ARG A 541 -76.65 -31.32 93.35
N LEU A 542 -77.14 -32.37 92.67
CA LEU A 542 -78.34 -33.09 93.09
C LEU A 542 -78.16 -33.77 94.46
N MET A 543 -76.98 -34.32 94.74
CA MET A 543 -76.68 -34.88 96.06
C MET A 543 -76.67 -33.79 97.14
N CYS A 544 -76.01 -32.66 96.90
CA CYS A 544 -76.01 -31.50 97.81
C CYS A 544 -77.43 -31.03 98.15
N GLU A 545 -78.29 -30.87 97.13
CA GLU A 545 -79.69 -30.49 97.30
C GLU A 545 -80.49 -31.55 98.10
N THR A 546 -80.22 -32.83 97.87
CA THR A 546 -80.90 -33.94 98.55
C THR A 546 -80.55 -34.03 100.04
N VAL A 547 -79.28 -33.82 100.40
CA VAL A 547 -78.84 -33.89 101.81
C VAL A 547 -78.92 -32.55 102.54
N GLY A 548 -79.09 -31.44 101.82
CA GLY A 548 -79.21 -30.10 102.38
C GLY A 548 -77.89 -29.49 102.87
N TYR A 549 -76.75 -29.96 102.36
CA TYR A 549 -75.43 -29.38 102.60
C TYR A 549 -74.96 -28.62 101.36
N ALA A 550 -74.31 -27.47 101.55
CA ALA A 550 -73.57 -26.86 100.45
C ALA A 550 -72.32 -27.70 100.13
N GLU A 551 -71.89 -27.69 98.87
CA GLU A 551 -70.72 -28.46 98.42
C GLU A 551 -69.46 -28.17 99.27
N SER A 552 -69.21 -26.89 99.57
CA SER A 552 -68.09 -26.46 100.41
C SER A 552 -68.15 -26.96 101.87
N GLU A 553 -69.33 -27.34 102.36
CA GLU A 553 -69.52 -27.86 103.72
C GLU A 553 -69.26 -29.37 103.83
N ILE A 554 -69.47 -30.10 102.72
CA ILE A 554 -69.42 -31.56 102.68
C ILE A 554 -68.14 -32.11 102.02
N LEU A 555 -67.50 -31.37 101.12
CA LEU A 555 -66.19 -31.72 100.56
C LEU A 555 -65.15 -31.90 101.68
N GLY A 556 -64.34 -32.95 101.58
CA GLY A 556 -63.33 -33.35 102.57
C GLY A 556 -63.89 -33.94 103.88
N LYS A 557 -65.20 -33.87 104.11
CA LYS A 557 -65.85 -34.52 105.24
C LYS A 557 -66.01 -36.01 104.97
N HIS A 558 -65.96 -36.78 106.06
CA HIS A 558 -66.15 -38.22 106.01
C HIS A 558 -67.64 -38.56 105.83
N TYR A 559 -67.98 -39.54 104.98
CA TYR A 559 -69.36 -39.91 104.60
C TYR A 559 -70.31 -40.19 105.78
N THR A 560 -69.73 -40.51 106.95
CA THR A 560 -70.46 -40.63 108.22
C THR A 560 -71.20 -39.36 108.66
N ILE A 561 -70.92 -38.20 108.06
CA ILE A 561 -71.65 -36.95 108.33
C ILE A 561 -73.15 -37.08 108.04
N LEU A 562 -73.54 -37.98 107.13
CA LEU A 562 -74.93 -38.25 106.76
C LEU A 562 -75.59 -39.33 107.65
N LEU A 563 -74.99 -39.71 108.79
CA LEU A 563 -75.48 -40.74 109.70
C LEU A 563 -75.76 -40.15 111.09
N ARG A 564 -76.87 -40.54 111.73
CA ARG A 564 -77.22 -40.09 113.11
C ARG A 564 -76.38 -40.78 114.20
N GLU A 565 -76.04 -42.04 113.99
CA GLU A 565 -75.13 -42.81 114.85
C GLU A 565 -74.04 -43.44 113.98
N LYS A 566 -72.82 -43.51 114.49
CA LYS A 566 -71.69 -44.21 113.84
C LYS A 566 -71.89 -45.71 113.98
N ALA A 567 -72.89 -46.26 113.31
CA ALA A 567 -73.17 -47.69 113.30
C ALA A 567 -71.93 -48.43 112.78
N LYS A 568 -71.34 -49.29 113.62
CA LYS A 568 -70.13 -50.06 113.32
C LYS A 568 -70.23 -50.82 111.98
N THR A 569 -71.42 -51.34 111.69
CA THR A 569 -71.78 -52.04 110.45
C THR A 569 -71.50 -51.23 109.17
N VAL A 570 -71.65 -49.90 109.21
CA VAL A 570 -71.44 -49.03 108.04
C VAL A 570 -69.96 -48.74 107.81
N VAL A 571 -69.14 -48.72 108.86
CA VAL A 571 -67.68 -48.58 108.77
C VAL A 571 -67.04 -49.88 108.28
N ASP A 572 -67.51 -51.03 108.79
CA ASP A 572 -67.03 -52.34 108.36
C ASP A 572 -67.37 -52.59 106.87
N THR A 573 -68.54 -52.15 106.42
CA THR A 573 -68.93 -52.21 105.00
C THR A 573 -68.01 -51.35 104.13
N TRP A 574 -67.65 -50.14 104.57
CA TRP A 574 -66.73 -49.27 103.83
C TRP A 574 -65.32 -49.88 103.73
N GLN A 575 -64.79 -50.40 104.84
CA GLN A 575 -63.50 -51.11 104.83
C GLN A 575 -63.54 -52.33 103.91
N SER A 576 -64.65 -53.06 103.86
CA SER A 576 -64.83 -54.16 102.91
C SER A 576 -64.75 -53.68 101.45
N ILE A 577 -65.41 -52.57 101.09
CA ILE A 577 -65.38 -52.04 99.71
C ILE A 577 -63.94 -51.68 99.30
N VAL A 578 -63.21 -50.99 100.20
CA VAL A 578 -61.84 -50.56 99.93
C VAL A 578 -60.86 -51.73 99.86
N ASN A 579 -61.04 -52.76 100.71
CA ASN A 579 -60.14 -53.91 100.75
C ASN A 579 -60.42 -54.97 99.68
N THR A 580 -61.69 -55.13 99.26
CA THR A 580 -62.09 -56.19 98.32
C THR A 580 -62.28 -55.68 96.90
N GLY A 581 -62.47 -54.38 96.70
CA GLY A 581 -62.81 -53.81 95.39
C GLY A 581 -64.20 -54.23 94.89
N LEU A 582 -65.04 -54.83 95.74
CA LEU A 582 -66.40 -55.23 95.37
C LEU A 582 -67.38 -54.07 95.56
N SER A 583 -68.25 -53.87 94.58
CA SER A 583 -69.32 -52.88 94.67
C SER A 583 -70.40 -53.31 95.66
N VAL A 584 -70.92 -52.33 96.39
CA VAL A 584 -72.01 -52.54 97.34
C VAL A 584 -73.21 -51.75 96.87
N ARG A 585 -74.38 -52.40 96.84
CA ARG A 585 -75.66 -51.76 96.54
C ARG A 585 -76.67 -52.05 97.63
N GLY A 586 -77.48 -51.06 97.97
CA GLY A 586 -78.51 -51.27 98.97
C GLY A 586 -79.31 -50.02 99.30
N GLU A 587 -80.31 -50.23 100.14
CA GLU A 587 -81.09 -49.16 100.74
C GLU A 587 -80.45 -48.78 102.07
N PHE A 588 -80.08 -47.52 102.20
CA PHE A 588 -79.46 -47.00 103.39
C PHE A 588 -80.29 -45.87 103.98
N ILE A 589 -80.21 -45.74 105.29
CA ILE A 589 -80.74 -44.56 105.97
C ILE A 589 -79.64 -43.51 106.00
N ARG A 590 -79.99 -42.30 105.56
CA ARG A 590 -79.17 -41.10 105.67
C ARG A 590 -79.96 -40.01 106.39
N TYR A 591 -79.26 -38.96 106.82
CA TYR A 591 -79.84 -37.82 107.50
C TYR A 591 -79.45 -36.53 106.79
N ARG A 592 -80.45 -35.68 106.57
CA ARG A 592 -80.24 -34.33 106.05
C ARG A 592 -79.62 -33.43 107.13
N LYS A 593 -79.07 -32.29 106.73
CA LYS A 593 -78.49 -31.29 107.66
C LYS A 593 -79.46 -30.84 108.76
N ASN A 594 -80.75 -30.76 108.46
CA ASN A 594 -81.82 -30.40 109.40
C ASN A 594 -82.23 -31.56 110.36
N GLY A 595 -81.59 -32.73 110.25
CA GLY A 595 -81.89 -33.92 111.05
C GLY A 595 -83.01 -34.81 110.50
N GLU A 596 -83.60 -34.48 109.35
CA GLU A 596 -84.63 -35.30 108.70
C GLU A 596 -84.06 -36.63 108.20
N LYS A 597 -84.78 -37.72 108.47
CA LYS A 597 -84.41 -39.07 108.04
C LYS A 597 -84.82 -39.29 106.58
N ILE A 598 -83.86 -39.65 105.73
CA ILE A 598 -84.09 -40.05 104.34
C ILE A 598 -83.72 -41.51 104.11
N TRP A 599 -84.50 -42.18 103.26
CA TRP A 599 -84.15 -43.48 102.69
C TRP A 599 -83.46 -43.24 101.35
N PHE A 600 -82.24 -43.75 101.22
CA PHE A 600 -81.37 -43.49 100.07
C PHE A 600 -80.92 -44.81 99.48
N TYR A 601 -81.28 -45.07 98.22
CA TYR A 601 -80.73 -46.22 97.51
C TYR A 601 -79.42 -45.80 96.89
N GLU A 602 -78.36 -46.55 97.17
CA GLU A 602 -77.00 -46.20 96.76
C GLU A 602 -76.29 -47.42 96.21
N ILE A 603 -75.54 -47.21 95.13
CA ILE A 603 -74.55 -48.14 94.64
C ILE A 603 -73.18 -47.48 94.73
N VAL A 604 -72.27 -48.15 95.43
CA VAL A 604 -70.91 -47.72 95.67
C VAL A 604 -69.97 -48.55 94.80
N TYR A 605 -69.22 -47.88 93.92
CA TYR A 605 -68.31 -48.44 92.93
C TYR A 605 -66.86 -48.02 93.20
N PRO A 606 -65.97 -48.96 93.56
CA PRO A 606 -64.55 -48.64 93.64
C PRO A 606 -63.93 -48.53 92.23
N LEU A 607 -63.13 -47.50 92.01
CA LEU A 607 -62.26 -47.36 90.85
C LEU A 607 -60.93 -48.04 91.17
N ILE A 608 -60.59 -49.06 90.37
CA ILE A 608 -59.41 -49.90 90.55
C ILE A 608 -58.38 -49.53 89.50
N ASP A 609 -57.11 -49.37 89.90
CA ASP A 609 -56.01 -49.15 88.98
C ASP A 609 -55.49 -50.43 88.31
N ALA A 610 -54.48 -50.30 87.44
CA ALA A 610 -53.89 -51.43 86.73
C ALA A 610 -53.25 -52.46 87.68
N GLU A 611 -52.89 -52.04 88.90
CA GLU A 611 -52.28 -52.85 89.95
C GLU A 611 -53.30 -53.51 90.89
N GLY A 612 -54.61 -53.32 90.65
CA GLY A 612 -55.68 -53.94 91.44
C GLY A 612 -56.01 -53.22 92.75
N LYS A 613 -55.49 -52.01 92.96
CA LYS A 613 -55.73 -51.22 94.17
C LYS A 613 -56.86 -50.23 93.94
N VAL A 614 -57.75 -50.09 94.93
CA VAL A 614 -58.80 -49.07 94.90
C VAL A 614 -58.16 -47.68 95.03
N GLN A 615 -58.33 -46.83 94.03
CA GLN A 615 -57.84 -45.44 94.05
C GLN A 615 -58.89 -44.48 94.59
N LYS A 616 -60.14 -44.66 94.16
CA LYS A 616 -61.28 -43.80 94.48
C LYS A 616 -62.52 -44.64 94.59
N VAL A 617 -63.55 -44.09 95.23
CA VAL A 617 -64.84 -44.74 95.38
C VAL A 617 -65.91 -43.81 94.88
N TYR A 618 -66.57 -44.19 93.79
CA TYR A 618 -67.75 -43.50 93.30
C TYR A 618 -68.99 -44.01 94.02
N SER A 619 -69.96 -43.15 94.22
CA SER A 619 -71.29 -43.54 94.63
C SER A 619 -72.31 -42.88 93.73
N ILE A 620 -73.31 -43.66 93.34
CA ILE A 620 -74.47 -43.22 92.57
C ILE A 620 -75.71 -43.69 93.30
N GLY A 621 -76.61 -42.78 93.60
CA GLY A 621 -77.83 -43.10 94.33
C GLY A 621 -78.97 -42.13 94.07
N PHE A 622 -80.10 -42.37 94.74
CA PHE A 622 -81.26 -41.49 94.70
C PHE A 622 -82.08 -41.64 95.97
N ASP A 623 -82.79 -40.56 96.33
CA ASP A 623 -83.70 -40.52 97.46
C ASP A 623 -84.96 -41.34 97.15
N ILE A 624 -85.20 -42.39 97.93
CA ILE A 624 -86.36 -43.27 97.85
C ILE A 624 -87.34 -43.04 99.00
N THR A 625 -87.21 -41.95 99.75
CA THR A 625 -88.03 -41.67 100.94
C THR A 625 -89.51 -41.66 100.62
N LYS A 626 -89.92 -40.98 99.53
CA LYS A 626 -91.33 -40.92 99.10
C LYS A 626 -91.85 -42.30 98.72
N GLN A 627 -91.06 -43.08 97.98
CA GLN A 627 -91.38 -44.45 97.58
C GLN A 627 -91.52 -45.36 98.81
N LYS A 628 -90.64 -45.23 99.80
CA LYS A 628 -90.71 -45.99 101.05
C LYS A 628 -91.89 -45.59 101.92
N GLN A 629 -92.21 -44.31 102.02
CA GLN A 629 -93.41 -43.85 102.72
C GLN A 629 -94.68 -44.42 102.08
N GLN A 630 -94.78 -44.40 100.74
CA GLN A 630 -95.86 -45.03 100.00
C GLN A 630 -95.90 -46.55 100.22
N GLU A 631 -94.75 -47.23 100.20
CA GLU A 631 -94.65 -48.66 100.49
C GLU A 631 -95.14 -48.98 101.91
N PHE A 632 -94.73 -48.20 102.91
CA PHE A 632 -95.16 -48.37 104.29
C PHE A 632 -96.65 -48.05 104.47
N GLU A 633 -97.17 -47.01 103.82
CA GLU A 633 -98.61 -46.71 103.81
C GLU A 633 -99.43 -47.80 103.14
N LEU A 634 -98.96 -48.34 102.01
CA LEU A 634 -99.61 -49.44 101.31
C LEU A 634 -99.60 -50.71 102.18
N LYS A 635 -98.46 -51.05 102.79
CA LYS A 635 -98.37 -52.15 103.76
C LYS A 635 -99.28 -51.93 104.96
N ARG A 636 -99.41 -50.69 105.45
CA ARG A 636 -100.31 -50.35 106.56
C ARG A 636 -101.79 -50.46 106.15
N ARG A 637 -102.17 -50.02 104.94
CA ARG A 637 -103.53 -50.19 104.38
C ARG A 637 -103.87 -51.67 104.16
N LEU A 638 -102.93 -52.46 103.63
CA LEU A 638 -103.09 -53.91 103.47
C LEU A 638 -103.25 -54.63 104.82
N ALA A 639 -102.46 -54.24 105.83
CA ALA A 639 -102.58 -54.79 107.19
C ALA A 639 -103.95 -54.45 107.84
N VAL A 640 -104.51 -53.26 107.56
CA VAL A 640 -105.84 -52.84 108.04
C VAL A 640 -106.98 -53.55 107.29
N LEU A 641 -106.79 -53.90 106.02
CA LEU A 641 -107.76 -54.71 105.25
C LEU A 641 -107.77 -56.18 105.70
N GLN A 642 -106.63 -56.72 106.14
CA GLN A 642 -106.52 -58.09 106.67
C GLN A 642 -107.08 -58.26 108.10
N THR A 643 -107.35 -57.18 108.83
CA THR A 643 -107.94 -57.22 110.18
C THR A 643 -109.45 -56.91 110.20
N LYS A 644 -110.09 -56.75 109.03
CA LYS A 644 -111.55 -56.57 108.85
C LYS A 644 -112.23 -57.68 108.02
N SER A 645 -111.53 -58.78 107.80
CA SER A 645 -112.04 -60.09 107.38
C SER A 645 -111.92 -61.04 108.55
#